data_AF-A0A835YGY9-F1
#
_entry.id   AF-A0A835YGY9-F1
#
_cell.length_a   1.000
_cell.length_b   1.000
_cell.length_c   1.000
_cell.angle_alpha   90.00
_cell.angle_beta   90.00
_cell.angle_gamma   90.00
#
_symmetry.space_group_name_H-M   'P 1'
#
loop_
_entity.id
_entity.type
_entity.pdbx_description
1 polymer ?
#
loop_
_entity_poly.entity_id
_entity_poly.type
_entity_poly.pdbx_seq_one_letter_code
_entity_poly.pdbx_strand_id
1 'polypeptide(L)'
;MQRLPFAAGGLGAALRRYASSAKSKAGGDAGGVDAYFRGRSAGAVAGEAEAATAFAGARAGPTPAGFSQPTSGRRAVGTFFRIFLPVSGVGMMWYAYTHPDKDALVGERLPPELQYLAAQQTPNTDALTNWSGTHEATPRHYFHPENEAEVEAFLRVASRRGERLRPAGSALSPNGAALSGEGVLALGAMDRVLNLDTLGKRVTVQAGARVQQLAEALAPKGLALQNYASIREQQIGGITQVGAHGTGPRIPPVDEQVVAMRLSTPGLGTIALSETEEPELFRLARVGLGSLGVMTQATLRVVPRRQLLERTFTASPAEVRRNHVRWLQENQHIKYLYIPYTDTVVVVTCNPVTGGEEGLAAARREAEASAAHRPESQRTEALRRLYASLPHDTASSTPSSPAAPSDPAAGMSATQLRDALLAGGPGPLDAKWVAAVNQAEADYWRKSSGARVGWSDDILGFDCGGQQWVLEVAFPVAPSLDGLRHGAKTKDLEFVDQLLAEIAKARVPAPSPIEVRWTSGSSSPLSPAAGPPESLHCWVGVIMYLPSEPEQREAVTKAFREYGRIIETKLMPKYGATWHWAKLEAGASSGRSDEEMTKIVRPRLQARFGPALAALGRYRAVLDPEGTLGNSWLDAVIGAPPAQPKPKEPAPPTQ
;
A
#
# COMPACT_ATOMS: atom_id res chain seq x y z
N MET A 1 10.98 -41.70 -33.37
CA MET A 1 9.60 -41.90 -32.87
C MET A 1 9.57 -41.40 -31.44
N GLN A 2 8.78 -40.44 -30.97
CA GLN A 2 7.76 -39.54 -31.51
C GLN A 2 8.10 -38.12 -31.01
N ARG A 3 7.95 -37.10 -31.87
CA ARG A 3 8.05 -35.68 -31.53
C ARG A 3 6.69 -35.20 -30.99
N LEU A 4 6.68 -34.42 -29.90
CA LEU A 4 5.56 -33.59 -29.48
C LEU A 4 6.01 -32.10 -29.47
N PRO A 5 5.14 -31.13 -29.78
CA PRO A 5 5.56 -29.84 -30.31
C PRO A 5 5.74 -28.76 -29.25
N PHE A 6 6.78 -27.94 -29.44
CA PHE A 6 7.01 -26.66 -28.76
C PHE A 6 5.98 -25.62 -29.23
N ALA A 7 5.16 -25.09 -28.33
CA ALA A 7 4.26 -23.98 -28.60
C ALA A 7 4.98 -22.63 -28.37
N ALA A 8 5.74 -22.18 -29.37
CA ALA A 8 6.29 -20.82 -29.44
C ALA A 8 5.26 -19.86 -30.07
N GLY A 9 4.14 -19.61 -29.37
CA GLY A 9 2.98 -18.90 -29.92
C GLY A 9 2.75 -17.44 -29.47
N GLY A 10 3.17 -17.07 -28.25
CA GLY A 10 2.79 -15.77 -27.65
C GLY A 10 3.66 -14.59 -28.07
N LEU A 11 4.98 -14.70 -27.88
CA LEU A 11 5.92 -13.58 -28.02
C LEU A 11 6.03 -13.05 -29.46
N GLY A 12 5.93 -13.94 -30.45
CA GLY A 12 5.98 -13.57 -31.86
C GLY A 12 4.72 -12.87 -32.37
N ALA A 13 3.57 -13.04 -31.72
CA ALA A 13 2.33 -12.38 -32.10
C ALA A 13 2.29 -10.92 -31.60
N ALA A 14 2.81 -10.65 -30.41
CA ALA A 14 2.93 -9.30 -29.85
C ALA A 14 3.89 -8.41 -30.67
N LEU A 15 5.07 -8.93 -31.03
CA LEU A 15 6.05 -8.23 -31.86
C LEU A 15 5.53 -7.96 -33.29
N ARG A 16 4.74 -8.88 -33.87
CA ARG A 16 4.14 -8.69 -35.20
C ARG A 16 3.00 -7.66 -35.21
N ARG A 17 2.21 -7.56 -34.14
CA ARG A 17 1.15 -6.53 -34.02
C ARG A 17 1.72 -5.13 -33.80
N TYR A 18 2.84 -5.00 -33.08
CA TYR A 18 3.52 -3.72 -32.90
C TYR A 18 4.12 -3.21 -34.23
N ALA A 19 4.75 -4.11 -35.01
CA ALA A 19 5.30 -3.79 -36.33
C ALA A 19 4.22 -3.46 -37.38
N SER A 20 3.03 -4.08 -37.31
CA SER A 20 1.93 -3.76 -38.24
C SER A 20 1.21 -2.45 -37.87
N SER A 21 1.09 -2.12 -36.58
CA SER A 21 0.56 -0.84 -36.10
C SER A 21 1.46 0.34 -36.53
N ALA A 22 2.78 0.20 -36.41
CA ALA A 22 3.75 1.21 -36.85
C ALA A 22 3.78 1.41 -38.36
N LYS A 23 3.53 0.36 -39.17
CA LYS A 23 3.42 0.49 -40.64
C LYS A 23 2.09 1.09 -41.11
N SER A 24 1.00 0.92 -40.36
CA SER A 24 -0.30 1.52 -40.72
C SER A 24 -0.39 3.03 -40.47
N LYS A 25 0.53 3.60 -39.68
CA LYS A 25 0.61 5.06 -39.41
C LYS A 25 1.58 5.82 -40.31
N ALA A 26 2.20 5.17 -41.29
CA ALA A 26 3.24 5.76 -42.13
C ALA A 26 2.98 5.69 -43.65
N GLY A 27 1.72 5.57 -44.08
CA GLY A 27 1.37 5.62 -45.50
C GLY A 27 -0.06 6.07 -45.74
N GLY A 28 -0.25 7.27 -46.29
CA GLY A 28 -1.57 7.74 -46.73
C GLY A 28 -1.72 9.26 -46.78
N ASP A 29 -1.22 9.83 -47.89
CA ASP A 29 -1.64 11.05 -48.61
C ASP A 29 -1.81 12.42 -47.94
N ALA A 30 -1.16 13.39 -48.58
CA ALA A 30 -1.25 14.82 -48.36
C ALA A 30 -2.50 15.39 -49.05
N GLY A 31 -3.35 16.10 -48.31
CA GLY A 31 -4.39 16.94 -48.89
C GLY A 31 -5.56 17.20 -47.95
N GLY A 32 -5.73 18.47 -47.54
CA GLY A 32 -7.02 18.97 -47.04
C GLY A 32 -7.11 19.23 -45.53
N VAL A 33 -6.33 20.19 -45.03
CA VAL A 33 -6.63 20.88 -43.76
C VAL A 33 -6.81 22.37 -44.07
N ASP A 34 -7.89 22.71 -44.77
CA ASP A 34 -8.32 24.10 -44.95
C ASP A 34 -9.84 24.17 -45.21
N ALA A 35 -10.65 23.65 -44.29
CA ALA A 35 -12.11 23.80 -44.34
C ALA A 35 -12.77 23.46 -42.98
N TYR A 36 -12.44 24.21 -41.92
CA TYR A 36 -13.28 24.17 -40.70
C TYR A 36 -13.43 25.51 -39.97
N PHE A 37 -12.69 26.55 -40.36
CA PHE A 37 -12.83 27.89 -39.79
C PHE A 37 -12.96 28.96 -40.88
N ARG A 38 -14.11 28.99 -41.56
CA ARG A 38 -14.59 30.18 -42.29
C ARG A 38 -16.09 30.06 -42.53
N GLY A 39 -16.87 30.89 -41.84
CA GLY A 39 -18.27 31.14 -42.20
C GLY A 39 -19.25 31.19 -41.03
N ARG A 40 -19.33 32.33 -40.34
CA ARG A 40 -20.58 33.11 -40.20
C ARG A 40 -20.32 34.39 -39.40
N SER A 41 -20.51 35.50 -40.09
CA SER A 41 -20.46 36.87 -39.62
C SER A 41 -21.83 37.35 -39.12
N ALA A 42 -21.79 38.10 -38.02
CA ALA A 42 -22.46 39.39 -37.76
C ALA A 42 -24.01 39.50 -37.64
N GLY A 43 -24.40 40.21 -36.57
CA GLY A 43 -25.74 40.75 -36.26
C GLY A 43 -26.00 40.75 -34.73
N ALA A 44 -25.35 41.62 -33.92
CA ALA A 44 -25.76 42.99 -33.53
C ALA A 44 -26.97 42.97 -32.53
N VAL A 45 -27.10 43.69 -31.39
CA VAL A 45 -26.50 44.90 -30.78
C VAL A 45 -26.87 44.96 -29.27
N ALA A 46 -25.96 45.53 -28.45
CA ALA A 46 -26.09 46.30 -27.19
C ALA A 46 -26.80 45.78 -25.92
N GLY A 47 -26.24 46.16 -24.77
CA GLY A 47 -26.94 46.21 -23.49
C GLY A 47 -26.05 46.17 -22.24
N GLU A 48 -25.22 47.21 -22.06
CA GLU A 48 -24.82 47.81 -20.76
C GLU A 48 -23.83 47.11 -19.79
N ALA A 49 -22.86 47.93 -19.39
CA ALA A 49 -21.93 47.79 -18.29
C ALA A 49 -22.37 48.73 -17.16
N GLU A 50 -22.32 48.27 -15.89
CA GLU A 50 -21.85 48.98 -14.70
C GLU A 50 -22.35 48.29 -13.42
N ALA A 51 -21.41 47.88 -12.55
CA ALA A 51 -21.42 48.15 -11.11
C ALA A 51 -20.19 47.48 -10.48
N ALA A 52 -19.17 48.29 -10.24
CA ALA A 52 -18.02 47.94 -9.42
C ALA A 52 -18.28 48.29 -7.94
N THR A 53 -17.62 47.52 -7.05
CA THR A 53 -17.13 47.91 -5.71
C THR A 53 -18.14 48.32 -4.62
N ALA A 54 -18.22 47.49 -3.56
CA ALA A 54 -17.86 47.87 -2.17
C ALA A 54 -18.22 46.74 -1.17
N PHE A 55 -17.21 46.11 -0.54
CA PHE A 55 -16.96 46.15 0.91
C PHE A 55 -15.91 45.10 1.30
N ALA A 56 -14.74 45.60 1.66
CA ALA A 56 -13.74 44.91 2.46
C ALA A 56 -14.12 45.04 3.95
N GLY A 57 -13.89 43.99 4.75
CA GLY A 57 -14.21 43.97 6.18
C GLY A 57 -13.68 42.74 6.92
N ALA A 58 -12.35 42.69 7.06
CA ALA A 58 -11.51 41.92 7.98
C ALA A 58 -12.12 40.96 9.03
N ARG A 59 -11.48 39.77 9.17
CA ARG A 59 -10.66 39.41 10.35
C ARG A 59 -9.84 38.15 10.09
N ALA A 60 -8.51 38.27 10.19
CA ALA A 60 -7.53 37.19 10.12
C ALA A 60 -6.73 37.14 11.42
N GLY A 61 -6.31 35.93 11.80
CA GLY A 61 -5.27 35.65 12.78
C GLY A 61 -5.29 34.17 13.22
N PRO A 62 -4.19 33.60 13.75
CA PRO A 62 -2.78 33.80 13.42
C PRO A 62 -2.11 32.51 12.90
N THR A 63 -1.13 32.65 12.00
CA THR A 63 -0.20 31.59 11.59
C THR A 63 1.03 31.58 12.52
N PRO A 64 1.54 30.41 12.97
CA PRO A 64 2.80 30.33 13.71
C PRO A 64 4.01 30.52 12.79
N ALA A 65 5.00 31.23 13.31
CA ALA A 65 6.24 31.62 12.65
C ALA A 65 7.27 30.48 12.60
N GLY A 66 8.13 30.53 11.57
CA GLY A 66 9.47 29.96 11.64
C GLY A 66 10.00 29.44 10.30
N PHE A 67 10.50 30.31 9.43
CA PHE A 67 11.67 30.00 8.59
C PHE A 67 12.37 31.32 8.17
N SER A 68 13.63 31.40 8.55
CA SER A 68 14.56 32.50 8.31
C SER A 68 15.03 32.54 6.86
N GLN A 69 15.02 33.71 6.24
CA GLN A 69 15.68 33.95 4.95
C GLN A 69 17.17 34.24 5.16
N PRO A 70 18.09 33.72 4.32
CA PRO A 70 19.44 34.23 4.22
C PRO A 70 19.52 35.36 3.18
N THR A 71 20.04 36.50 3.62
CA THR A 71 20.44 37.64 2.80
C THR A 71 21.86 37.50 2.25
N SER A 72 22.07 38.09 1.05
CA SER A 72 23.35 38.48 0.42
C SER A 72 24.26 37.33 -0.05
N GLY A 73 24.89 37.33 -1.22
CA GLY A 73 25.04 38.29 -2.29
C GLY A 73 26.29 37.88 -3.09
N ARG A 74 26.24 37.87 -4.43
CA ARG A 74 27.42 37.98 -5.29
C ARG A 74 27.00 38.43 -6.68
N ARG A 75 27.58 39.57 -7.09
CA ARG A 75 27.41 40.24 -8.37
C ARG A 75 28.01 39.39 -9.50
N ALA A 76 27.30 39.29 -10.62
CA ALA A 76 27.88 38.99 -11.92
C ALA A 76 27.55 40.14 -12.86
N VAL A 77 28.60 40.71 -13.44
CA VAL A 77 28.59 41.86 -14.35
C VAL A 77 28.07 41.40 -15.71
N GLY A 78 26.97 41.98 -16.19
CA GLY A 78 26.48 41.82 -17.55
C GLY A 78 26.58 43.14 -18.32
N THR A 79 27.48 43.19 -19.30
CA THR A 79 27.63 44.32 -20.23
C THR A 79 26.43 44.37 -21.17
N PHE A 80 25.64 45.45 -21.13
CA PHE A 80 24.53 45.68 -22.04
C PHE A 80 25.01 46.26 -23.37
N PHE A 81 24.80 45.56 -24.49
CA PHE A 81 24.76 46.16 -25.81
C PHE A 81 23.30 46.47 -26.18
N ARG A 82 23.00 47.75 -26.42
CA ARG A 82 21.72 48.20 -27.00
C ARG A 82 21.83 48.11 -28.52
N ILE A 83 21.08 47.21 -29.14
CA ILE A 83 20.81 47.25 -30.59
C ILE A 83 19.35 47.68 -30.75
N PHE A 84 19.14 48.81 -31.42
CA PHE A 84 17.84 49.25 -31.92
C PHE A 84 17.65 48.66 -33.33
N LEU A 85 16.50 48.04 -33.60
CA LEU A 85 15.97 47.88 -34.96
C LEU A 85 14.43 48.02 -34.96
N PRO A 86 13.84 48.64 -36.01
CA PRO A 86 12.42 48.96 -36.07
C PRO A 86 11.58 47.86 -36.75
N VAL A 87 10.35 47.74 -36.26
CA VAL A 87 9.08 47.36 -36.94
C VAL A 87 9.15 46.32 -38.07
N SER A 88 8.70 45.09 -37.80
CA SER A 88 7.53 44.43 -38.44
C SER A 88 7.55 42.91 -38.23
N GLY A 89 6.40 42.34 -37.85
CA GLY A 89 6.03 40.95 -38.16
C GLY A 89 6.60 39.81 -37.30
N VAL A 90 5.70 39.15 -36.58
CA VAL A 90 5.77 37.76 -36.09
C VAL A 90 6.80 37.48 -34.98
N GLY A 91 6.35 37.55 -33.72
CA GLY A 91 7.13 37.11 -32.55
C GLY A 91 7.14 35.58 -32.42
N MET A 92 8.06 34.92 -33.09
CA MET A 92 8.48 33.56 -32.75
C MET A 92 9.55 33.67 -31.66
N MET A 93 9.19 33.32 -30.43
CA MET A 93 10.04 33.50 -29.25
C MET A 93 11.10 32.39 -29.19
N TRP A 94 12.28 32.66 -29.76
CA TRP A 94 13.47 31.81 -29.61
C TRP A 94 14.11 32.06 -28.24
N TYR A 95 14.00 31.09 -27.32
CA TYR A 95 14.86 31.04 -26.13
C TYR A 95 16.20 30.42 -26.52
N ALA A 96 17.24 31.25 -26.63
CA ALA A 96 18.62 30.80 -26.66
C ALA A 96 19.12 30.64 -25.21
N TYR A 97 19.30 29.40 -24.75
CA TYR A 97 19.98 29.11 -23.48
C TYR A 97 21.39 28.59 -23.75
N THR A 98 22.37 29.30 -23.21
CA THR A 98 23.77 28.90 -23.18
C THR A 98 24.00 27.86 -22.08
N HIS A 99 24.45 26.67 -22.50
CA HIS A 99 24.90 25.56 -21.66
C HIS A 99 26.12 25.92 -20.79
N PRO A 100 26.14 25.49 -19.52
CA PRO A 100 27.35 25.06 -18.86
C PRO A 100 27.22 23.57 -18.53
N ASP A 101 27.83 22.74 -19.38
CA ASP A 101 28.67 21.60 -18.96
C ASP A 101 29.01 20.77 -20.20
N LYS A 102 30.19 21.06 -20.75
CA LYS A 102 30.93 20.15 -21.59
C LYS A 102 31.66 19.20 -20.65
N ASP A 103 31.53 17.90 -20.93
CA ASP A 103 32.33 16.78 -20.42
C ASP A 103 31.63 15.88 -19.39
N ALA A 104 30.65 15.08 -19.85
CA ALA A 104 30.61 13.63 -19.62
C ALA A 104 29.56 12.97 -20.51
N LEU A 105 30.05 12.26 -21.52
CA LEU A 105 29.36 11.46 -22.52
C LEU A 105 28.24 10.55 -21.97
N VAL A 106 26.98 10.85 -22.32
CA VAL A 106 25.95 9.84 -22.58
C VAL A 106 25.46 10.08 -24.00
N GLY A 107 25.71 9.12 -24.89
CA GLY A 107 25.32 9.20 -26.30
C GLY A 107 23.81 9.35 -26.46
N GLU A 108 23.41 10.30 -27.31
CA GLU A 108 22.06 10.85 -27.50
C GLU A 108 21.61 11.88 -26.46
N ARG A 109 21.62 13.16 -26.87
CA ARG A 109 20.96 14.25 -26.17
C ARG A 109 19.48 13.88 -26.00
N LEU A 110 18.99 13.83 -24.75
CA LEU A 110 17.58 13.59 -24.44
C LEU A 110 16.70 14.53 -25.29
N PRO A 111 15.52 14.11 -25.79
CA PRO A 111 14.54 15.03 -26.40
C PRO A 111 14.30 16.26 -25.51
N PRO A 112 14.01 17.46 -26.07
CA PRO A 112 13.86 18.69 -25.29
C PRO A 112 12.90 18.58 -24.10
N GLU A 113 11.81 17.84 -24.27
CA GLU A 113 10.83 17.53 -23.22
C GLU A 113 11.44 16.73 -22.05
N LEU A 114 12.30 15.74 -22.36
CA LEU A 114 13.02 14.96 -21.36
C LEU A 114 14.16 15.75 -20.69
N GLN A 115 14.74 16.74 -21.38
CA GLN A 115 15.72 17.66 -20.78
C GLN A 115 15.07 18.56 -19.73
N TYR A 116 13.87 19.08 -20.01
CA TYR A 116 13.10 19.87 -19.06
C TYR A 116 12.75 19.06 -17.80
N LEU A 117 12.25 17.84 -17.98
CA LEU A 117 11.92 16.93 -16.87
C LEU A 117 13.16 16.51 -16.07
N ALA A 118 14.30 16.26 -16.74
CA ALA A 118 15.58 16.02 -16.07
C ALA A 118 16.08 17.26 -15.29
N ALA A 119 15.82 18.47 -15.79
CA ALA A 119 16.17 19.72 -15.12
C ALA A 119 15.24 20.04 -13.91
N GLN A 120 14.06 19.42 -13.84
CA GLN A 120 13.21 19.49 -12.64
C GLN A 120 13.66 18.55 -11.51
N GLN A 121 14.77 17.80 -11.69
CA GLN A 121 15.39 17.03 -10.62
C GLN A 121 15.96 17.97 -9.56
N THR A 122 15.21 18.25 -8.50
CA THR A 122 15.78 18.86 -7.30
C THR A 122 16.53 17.79 -6.51
N PRO A 123 17.80 18.03 -6.12
CA PRO A 123 18.49 17.18 -5.15
C PRO A 123 17.63 17.10 -3.90
N ASN A 124 17.26 15.89 -3.51
CA ASN A 124 16.55 15.67 -2.26
C ASN A 124 17.53 15.33 -1.14
N THR A 125 17.43 16.05 -0.03
CA THR A 125 18.21 15.80 1.18
C THR A 125 17.41 15.09 2.25
N ASP A 126 16.10 14.94 2.07
CA ASP A 126 15.22 14.39 3.09
C ASP A 126 15.17 12.86 2.99
N ALA A 127 15.27 12.22 4.14
CA ALA A 127 15.12 10.78 4.24
C ALA A 127 13.65 10.38 4.05
N LEU A 128 13.42 9.39 3.19
CA LEU A 128 12.14 8.70 3.08
C LEU A 128 12.19 7.45 3.95
N THR A 129 11.48 7.49 5.07
CA THR A 129 11.34 6.38 6.00
C THR A 129 9.96 5.75 5.83
N ASN A 130 9.88 4.42 5.84
CA ASN A 130 8.59 3.76 5.85
C ASN A 130 7.86 3.93 7.19
N TRP A 131 6.55 3.66 7.22
CA TRP A 131 5.72 3.89 8.40
C TRP A 131 6.16 3.11 9.64
N SER A 132 6.71 1.91 9.45
CA SER A 132 7.25 1.10 10.54
C SER A 132 8.65 1.54 10.98
N GLY A 133 9.29 2.51 10.32
CA GLY A 133 10.65 2.99 10.60
C GLY A 133 11.71 1.89 10.56
N THR A 134 11.55 0.94 9.64
CA THR A 134 12.39 -0.26 9.48
C THR A 134 13.33 -0.13 8.29
N HIS A 135 12.92 0.67 7.32
CA HIS A 135 13.69 0.97 6.14
C HIS A 135 13.65 2.47 5.89
N GLU A 136 14.79 2.97 5.45
CA GLU A 136 15.00 4.37 5.10
C GLU A 136 15.88 4.45 3.86
N ALA A 137 15.61 5.43 3.02
CA ALA A 137 16.50 5.82 1.94
C ALA A 137 16.44 7.33 1.74
N THR A 138 17.57 7.95 1.42
CA THR A 138 17.62 9.34 0.96
C THR A 138 17.76 9.32 -0.56
N PRO A 139 16.64 9.37 -1.32
CA PRO A 139 16.71 9.33 -2.77
C PRO A 139 17.42 10.58 -3.30
N ARG A 140 18.38 10.42 -4.23
CA ARG A 140 19.00 11.55 -4.94
C ARG A 140 17.96 12.33 -5.74
N HIS A 141 16.99 11.63 -6.31
CA HIS A 141 15.93 12.20 -7.12
C HIS A 141 14.55 11.81 -6.60
N TYR A 142 13.66 12.79 -6.45
CA TYR A 142 12.28 12.59 -6.03
C TYR A 142 11.36 13.27 -7.04
N PHE A 143 10.55 12.49 -7.76
CA PHE A 143 9.73 12.98 -8.87
C PHE A 143 8.24 12.94 -8.52
N HIS A 144 7.49 13.93 -9.01
CA HIS A 144 6.05 14.04 -8.85
C HIS A 144 5.36 14.11 -10.23
N PRO A 145 5.26 12.99 -10.97
CA PRO A 145 4.59 13.01 -12.26
C PRO A 145 3.11 13.36 -12.08
N GLU A 146 2.59 14.22 -12.94
CA GLU A 146 1.17 14.60 -12.98
C GLU A 146 0.34 13.73 -13.93
N ASN A 147 1.04 13.02 -14.83
CA ASN A 147 0.42 12.22 -15.87
C ASN A 147 1.32 11.04 -16.30
N GLU A 148 0.72 10.14 -17.09
CA GLU A 148 1.38 8.92 -17.56
C GLU A 148 2.55 9.19 -18.52
N ALA A 149 2.50 10.26 -19.32
CA ALA A 149 3.59 10.59 -20.24
C ALA A 149 4.86 11.00 -19.48
N GLU A 150 4.71 11.73 -18.38
CA GLU A 150 5.82 12.06 -17.48
C GLU A 150 6.41 10.83 -16.78
N VAL A 151 5.56 9.89 -16.34
CA VAL A 151 6.05 8.61 -15.79
C VAL A 151 6.93 7.89 -16.81
N GLU A 152 6.46 7.74 -18.05
CA GLU A 152 7.23 7.09 -19.11
C GLU A 152 8.54 7.84 -19.41
N ALA A 153 8.49 9.17 -19.45
CA ALA A 153 9.65 10.03 -19.63
C ALA A 153 10.72 9.81 -18.55
N PHE A 154 10.34 9.83 -17.26
CA PHE A 154 11.27 9.62 -16.16
C PHE A 154 11.87 8.21 -16.17
N LEU A 155 11.06 7.19 -16.44
CA LEU A 155 11.55 5.81 -16.56
C LEU A 155 12.57 5.67 -17.70
N ARG A 156 12.32 6.31 -18.84
CA ARG A 156 13.23 6.28 -19.99
C ARG A 156 14.56 6.99 -19.68
N VAL A 157 14.52 8.11 -18.97
CA VAL A 157 15.73 8.84 -18.54
C VAL A 157 16.55 7.98 -17.57
N ALA A 158 15.93 7.44 -16.52
CA ALA A 158 16.60 6.60 -15.54
C ALA A 158 17.21 5.35 -16.19
N SER A 159 16.47 4.69 -17.09
CA SER A 159 16.95 3.53 -17.83
C SER A 159 18.17 3.84 -18.70
N ARG A 160 18.17 4.96 -19.44
CA ARG A 160 19.34 5.39 -20.23
C ARG A 160 20.57 5.72 -19.39
N ARG A 161 20.36 6.15 -18.14
CA ARG A 161 21.44 6.44 -17.18
C ARG A 161 21.90 5.22 -16.38
N GLY A 162 21.19 4.10 -16.48
CA GLY A 162 21.42 2.93 -15.63
C GLY A 162 21.07 3.18 -14.15
N GLU A 163 20.17 4.13 -13.89
CA GLU A 163 19.73 4.52 -12.54
C GLU A 163 18.49 3.72 -12.11
N ARG A 164 18.39 3.45 -10.81
CA ARG A 164 17.23 2.78 -10.18
C ARG A 164 16.16 3.80 -9.79
N LEU A 165 14.94 3.58 -10.28
CA LEU A 165 13.79 4.44 -10.07
C LEU A 165 12.59 3.62 -9.59
N ARG A 166 12.17 3.83 -8.33
CA ARG A 166 11.07 3.08 -7.71
C ARG A 166 9.79 3.90 -7.60
N PRO A 167 8.61 3.37 -7.98
CA PRO A 167 7.35 3.99 -7.62
C PRO A 167 7.15 3.90 -6.10
N ALA A 168 6.79 5.02 -5.49
CA ALA A 168 6.42 5.09 -4.08
C ALA A 168 5.04 5.73 -3.94
N GLY A 169 4.25 5.13 -3.04
CA GLY A 169 3.07 5.79 -2.49
C GLY A 169 3.37 6.33 -1.10
N SER A 170 2.42 6.18 -0.18
CA SER A 170 2.48 6.70 1.20
C SER A 170 3.54 6.04 2.10
N ALA A 171 4.45 5.22 1.56
CA ALA A 171 5.49 4.48 2.28
C ALA A 171 5.00 3.68 3.52
N LEU A 172 3.75 3.20 3.49
CA LEU A 172 3.10 2.53 4.63
C LEU A 172 3.53 1.06 4.81
N SER A 173 4.01 0.41 3.74
CA SER A 173 4.45 -0.98 3.80
C SER A 173 5.73 -1.11 4.64
N PRO A 174 5.80 -2.04 5.60
CA PRO A 174 7.04 -2.35 6.32
C PRO A 174 8.19 -2.81 5.43
N ASN A 175 7.90 -3.40 4.26
CA ASN A 175 8.94 -3.81 3.32
C ASN A 175 9.73 -2.63 2.71
N GLY A 176 10.90 -2.93 2.14
CA GLY A 176 11.75 -1.95 1.46
C GLY A 176 11.43 -1.76 -0.03
N ALA A 177 10.28 -2.23 -0.53
CA ALA A 177 10.03 -2.33 -1.98
C ALA A 177 9.94 -0.97 -2.71
N ALA A 178 9.53 0.09 -2.01
CA ALA A 178 9.34 1.43 -2.58
C ALA A 178 10.58 2.32 -2.46
N LEU A 179 11.59 1.92 -1.69
CA LEU A 179 12.69 2.79 -1.27
C LEU A 179 13.91 2.59 -2.17
N SER A 180 14.46 3.67 -2.70
CA SER A 180 15.69 3.67 -3.49
C SER A 180 16.51 4.91 -3.12
N GLY A 181 17.82 4.74 -2.95
CA GLY A 181 18.73 5.88 -2.77
C GLY A 181 19.00 6.64 -4.07
N GLU A 182 18.67 6.07 -5.23
CA GLU A 182 18.90 6.71 -6.53
C GLU A 182 17.70 7.57 -6.94
N GLY A 183 16.52 6.98 -7.10
CA GLY A 183 15.33 7.73 -7.50
C GLY A 183 14.01 7.13 -7.02
N VAL A 184 13.06 8.01 -6.72
CA VAL A 184 11.68 7.68 -6.35
C VAL A 184 10.68 8.45 -7.21
N LEU A 185 9.66 7.76 -7.72
CA LEU A 185 8.49 8.33 -8.40
C LEU A 185 7.29 8.35 -7.44
N ALA A 186 6.94 9.52 -6.93
CA ALA A 186 5.79 9.72 -6.05
C ALA A 186 4.52 9.94 -6.87
N LEU A 187 3.62 8.95 -6.88
CA LEU A 187 2.42 8.98 -7.72
C LEU A 187 1.27 9.82 -7.16
N GLY A 188 1.45 10.51 -6.03
CA GLY A 188 0.36 11.18 -5.31
C GLY A 188 -0.41 12.23 -6.10
N ALA A 189 0.18 12.84 -7.15
CA ALA A 189 -0.50 13.78 -8.05
C ALA A 189 -1.38 13.08 -9.11
N MET A 190 -1.22 11.77 -9.28
CA MET A 190 -2.02 10.93 -10.17
C MET A 190 -3.14 10.25 -9.36
N ASP A 191 -4.10 11.02 -8.87
CA ASP A 191 -5.15 10.57 -7.94
C ASP A 191 -6.60 10.68 -8.48
N ARG A 192 -6.76 10.97 -9.78
CA ARG A 192 -8.09 11.22 -10.37
C ARG A 192 -8.88 9.94 -10.61
N VAL A 193 -10.18 9.99 -10.33
CA VAL A 193 -11.17 9.03 -10.87
C VAL A 193 -11.45 9.42 -12.32
N LEU A 194 -11.04 8.56 -13.25
CA LEU A 194 -11.11 8.82 -14.69
C LEU A 194 -12.45 8.40 -15.29
N ASN A 195 -13.05 7.33 -14.77
CA ASN A 195 -14.34 6.84 -15.22
C ASN A 195 -15.05 6.07 -14.10
N LEU A 196 -16.36 6.23 -13.97
CA LEU A 196 -17.20 5.48 -13.04
C LEU A 196 -18.42 4.93 -13.77
N ASP A 197 -18.34 3.65 -14.15
CA ASP A 197 -19.42 2.91 -14.78
C ASP A 197 -20.28 2.26 -13.70
N THR A 198 -21.39 2.92 -13.38
CA THR A 198 -22.34 2.48 -12.35
C THR A 198 -23.13 1.23 -12.77
N LEU A 199 -23.38 1.05 -14.07
CA LEU A 199 -24.12 -0.11 -14.61
C LEU A 199 -23.23 -1.34 -14.65
N GLY A 200 -22.02 -1.21 -15.20
CA GLY A 200 -21.00 -2.27 -15.24
C GLY A 200 -20.29 -2.49 -13.91
N LYS A 201 -20.57 -1.65 -12.90
CA LYS A 201 -19.97 -1.68 -11.56
C LYS A 201 -18.45 -1.69 -11.59
N ARG A 202 -17.89 -0.73 -12.32
CA ARG A 202 -16.44 -0.55 -12.48
C ARG A 202 -16.05 0.89 -12.25
N VAL A 203 -14.89 1.08 -11.63
CA VAL A 203 -14.26 2.39 -11.49
C VAL A 203 -12.86 2.34 -12.06
N THR A 204 -12.52 3.30 -12.91
CA THR A 204 -11.19 3.51 -13.44
C THR A 204 -10.59 4.72 -12.73
N VAL A 205 -9.42 4.51 -12.12
CA VAL A 205 -8.76 5.50 -11.27
C VAL A 205 -7.26 5.48 -11.54
N GLN A 206 -6.61 6.63 -11.39
CA GLN A 206 -5.16 6.70 -11.39
C GLN A 206 -4.56 6.03 -10.14
N ALA A 207 -3.39 5.42 -10.28
CA ALA A 207 -2.83 4.53 -9.26
C ALA A 207 -2.37 5.24 -7.97
N GLY A 208 -2.16 6.55 -8.03
CA GLY A 208 -1.80 7.37 -6.87
C GLY A 208 -2.98 7.71 -5.96
N ALA A 209 -4.22 7.47 -6.40
CA ALA A 209 -5.40 7.72 -5.59
C ALA A 209 -5.35 6.91 -4.30
N ARG A 210 -5.70 7.54 -3.18
CA ARG A 210 -5.84 6.85 -1.89
C ARG A 210 -7.16 6.10 -1.84
N VAL A 211 -7.20 5.03 -1.05
CA VAL A 211 -8.42 4.27 -0.77
C VAL A 211 -9.52 5.19 -0.23
N GLN A 212 -9.17 6.15 0.64
CA GLN A 212 -10.12 7.15 1.15
C GLN A 212 -10.77 7.96 0.03
N GLN A 213 -9.95 8.55 -0.84
CA GLN A 213 -10.43 9.39 -1.95
C GLN A 213 -11.35 8.59 -2.88
N LEU A 214 -11.00 7.33 -3.14
CA LEU A 214 -11.83 6.45 -3.96
C LEU A 214 -13.16 6.08 -3.26
N ALA A 215 -13.14 5.79 -1.96
CA ALA A 215 -14.35 5.50 -1.19
C ALA A 215 -15.31 6.72 -1.19
N GLU A 216 -14.77 7.92 -0.95
CA GLU A 216 -15.53 9.19 -0.99
C GLU A 216 -16.13 9.46 -2.37
N ALA A 217 -15.42 9.14 -3.46
CA ALA A 217 -15.93 9.29 -4.82
C ALA A 217 -17.05 8.29 -5.17
N LEU A 218 -17.00 7.08 -4.60
CA LEU A 218 -17.98 6.01 -4.87
C LEU A 218 -19.26 6.15 -4.04
N ALA A 219 -19.16 6.66 -2.80
CA ALA A 219 -20.27 6.71 -1.86
C ALA A 219 -21.52 7.46 -2.38
N PRO A 220 -21.41 8.64 -3.03
CA PRO A 220 -22.56 9.35 -3.60
C PRO A 220 -23.27 8.60 -4.73
N LYS A 221 -22.63 7.60 -5.33
CA LYS A 221 -23.21 6.75 -6.39
C LYS A 221 -23.79 5.44 -5.84
N GLY A 222 -23.82 5.28 -4.51
CA GLY A 222 -24.30 4.05 -3.87
C GLY A 222 -23.38 2.86 -4.13
N LEU A 223 -22.09 3.10 -4.36
CA LEU A 223 -21.07 2.08 -4.64
C LEU A 223 -19.98 2.09 -3.57
N ALA A 224 -19.28 0.97 -3.43
CA ALA A 224 -18.15 0.80 -2.54
C ALA A 224 -17.12 -0.17 -3.15
N LEU A 225 -15.88 -0.12 -2.67
CA LEU A 225 -14.90 -1.17 -2.96
C LEU A 225 -15.35 -2.50 -2.34
N GLN A 226 -15.04 -3.61 -3.02
CA GLN A 226 -15.45 -4.94 -2.55
C GLN A 226 -14.67 -5.38 -1.31
N ASN A 227 -13.39 -5.04 -1.26
CA ASN A 227 -12.50 -5.30 -0.12
C ASN A 227 -11.31 -4.34 -0.18
N TYR A 228 -10.76 -3.96 0.96
CA TYR A 228 -9.52 -3.20 1.05
C TYR A 228 -8.93 -3.33 2.46
N ALA A 229 -7.64 -3.03 2.59
CA ALA A 229 -6.97 -3.03 3.89
C ALA A 229 -7.47 -1.86 4.75
N SER A 230 -7.41 -2.01 6.08
CA SER A 230 -8.02 -1.05 7.02
C SER A 230 -7.52 0.39 6.88
N ILE A 231 -6.24 0.58 6.50
CA ILE A 231 -5.60 1.89 6.38
C ILE A 231 -6.02 2.57 5.07
N ARG A 232 -6.81 3.64 5.17
CA ARG A 232 -7.37 4.33 4.00
C ARG A 232 -6.38 5.26 3.28
N GLU A 233 -5.23 5.53 3.90
CA GLU A 233 -4.14 6.34 3.33
C GLU A 233 -3.29 5.60 2.29
N GLN A 234 -3.51 4.30 2.09
CA GLN A 234 -2.79 3.55 1.09
C GLN A 234 -3.29 3.89 -0.32
N GLN A 235 -2.35 3.97 -1.26
CA GLN A 235 -2.65 4.25 -2.67
C GLN A 235 -3.03 2.96 -3.42
N ILE A 236 -3.93 3.07 -4.41
CA ILE A 236 -4.45 1.95 -5.21
C ILE A 236 -3.33 1.13 -5.86
N GLY A 237 -2.32 1.81 -6.41
CA GLY A 237 -1.13 1.14 -6.96
C GLY A 237 -0.43 0.29 -5.91
N GLY A 238 -0.12 0.88 -4.76
CA GLY A 238 0.58 0.20 -3.67
C GLY A 238 -0.16 -1.02 -3.14
N ILE A 239 -1.45 -0.89 -2.80
CA ILE A 239 -2.24 -1.99 -2.22
C ILE A 239 -2.39 -3.16 -3.19
N THR A 240 -2.50 -2.90 -4.48
CA THR A 240 -2.62 -3.95 -5.49
C THR A 240 -1.27 -4.65 -5.64
N GLN A 241 -0.19 -3.89 -5.79
CA GLN A 241 1.15 -4.42 -6.08
C GLN A 241 1.71 -5.36 -5.01
N VAL A 242 1.26 -5.23 -3.75
CA VAL A 242 1.67 -6.10 -2.63
C VAL A 242 0.64 -7.18 -2.27
N GLY A 243 -0.44 -7.32 -3.06
CA GLY A 243 -1.51 -8.28 -2.76
C GLY A 243 -2.20 -7.99 -1.43
N ALA A 244 -2.55 -6.72 -1.17
CA ALA A 244 -3.27 -6.33 0.04
C ALA A 244 -4.68 -6.96 0.07
N HIS A 245 -5.23 -7.05 1.27
CA HIS A 245 -6.54 -7.64 1.51
C HIS A 245 -7.26 -6.93 2.66
N GLY A 246 -8.57 -7.04 2.69
CA GLY A 246 -9.35 -6.84 3.91
C GLY A 246 -9.77 -8.20 4.49
N THR A 247 -10.98 -8.28 5.03
CA THR A 247 -11.54 -9.53 5.58
C THR A 247 -12.80 -9.92 4.81
N GLY A 248 -12.97 -11.22 4.59
CA GLY A 248 -14.19 -11.81 4.08
C GLY A 248 -13.91 -13.18 3.48
N PRO A 249 -14.33 -14.30 4.09
CA PRO A 249 -14.02 -15.65 3.62
C PRO A 249 -14.44 -15.95 2.17
N ARG A 250 -15.43 -15.20 1.64
CA ARG A 250 -15.95 -15.29 0.27
C ARG A 250 -15.64 -14.06 -0.58
N ILE A 251 -14.77 -13.18 -0.07
CA ILE A 251 -14.42 -11.92 -0.70
C ILE A 251 -12.95 -12.00 -1.11
N PRO A 252 -12.63 -11.69 -2.38
CA PRO A 252 -11.26 -11.79 -2.85
C PRO A 252 -10.36 -10.70 -2.23
N PRO A 253 -9.03 -10.90 -2.26
CA PRO A 253 -8.08 -9.83 -1.97
C PRO A 253 -8.19 -8.69 -3.00
N VAL A 254 -7.51 -7.57 -2.74
CA VAL A 254 -7.61 -6.35 -3.58
C VAL A 254 -7.09 -6.61 -4.99
N ASP A 255 -6.02 -7.38 -5.13
CA ASP A 255 -5.40 -7.63 -6.43
C ASP A 255 -6.38 -8.27 -7.42
N GLU A 256 -7.23 -9.18 -6.96
CA GLU A 256 -8.20 -9.87 -7.81
C GLU A 256 -9.37 -8.95 -8.23
N GLN A 257 -9.62 -7.83 -7.54
CA GLN A 257 -10.65 -6.86 -7.91
C GLN A 257 -10.30 -6.03 -9.15
N VAL A 258 -9.01 -5.98 -9.53
CA VAL A 258 -8.54 -5.28 -10.73
C VAL A 258 -8.93 -6.09 -11.96
N VAL A 259 -9.63 -5.44 -12.90
CA VAL A 259 -10.09 -6.02 -14.18
C VAL A 259 -9.33 -5.49 -15.39
N ALA A 260 -8.67 -4.35 -15.25
CA ALA A 260 -7.75 -3.81 -16.25
C ALA A 260 -6.74 -2.87 -15.57
N MET A 261 -5.57 -2.71 -16.15
CA MET A 261 -4.56 -1.76 -15.66
C MET A 261 -3.72 -1.20 -16.81
N ARG A 262 -3.09 -0.05 -16.57
CA ARG A 262 -2.04 0.51 -17.44
C ARG A 262 -0.72 0.49 -16.70
N LEU A 263 0.32 0.09 -17.41
CA LEU A 263 1.65 -0.12 -16.86
C LEU A 263 2.68 0.60 -17.73
N SER A 264 3.33 1.63 -17.20
CA SER A 264 4.45 2.31 -17.86
C SER A 264 5.74 1.56 -17.57
N THR A 265 6.46 1.20 -18.64
CA THR A 265 7.65 0.34 -18.56
C THR A 265 8.85 1.02 -19.20
N PRO A 266 10.07 0.84 -18.65
CA PRO A 266 11.30 1.32 -19.29
C PRO A 266 11.51 0.79 -20.72
N GLY A 267 11.13 -0.47 -20.98
CA GLY A 267 11.43 -1.16 -22.23
C GLY A 267 10.42 -0.94 -23.37
N LEU A 268 9.12 -0.91 -23.07
CA LEU A 268 8.05 -0.88 -24.09
C LEU A 268 7.18 0.38 -24.04
N GLY A 269 7.49 1.33 -23.16
CA GLY A 269 6.59 2.44 -22.84
C GLY A 269 5.35 1.92 -22.11
N THR A 270 4.22 2.59 -22.30
CA THR A 270 2.98 2.24 -21.61
C THR A 270 2.16 1.16 -22.33
N ILE A 271 1.83 0.10 -21.60
CA ILE A 271 0.99 -1.01 -22.07
C ILE A 271 -0.33 -1.09 -21.30
N ALA A 272 -1.39 -1.51 -21.98
CA ALA A 272 -2.69 -1.84 -21.38
C ALA A 272 -2.78 -3.35 -21.15
N LEU A 273 -3.30 -3.74 -19.99
CA LEU A 273 -3.40 -5.13 -19.56
C LEU A 273 -4.81 -5.43 -19.04
N SER A 274 -5.38 -6.56 -19.43
CA SER A 274 -6.68 -7.05 -18.96
C SER A 274 -6.81 -8.55 -19.20
N GLU A 275 -7.94 -9.16 -18.80
CA GLU A 275 -8.23 -10.57 -19.15
C GLU A 275 -8.35 -10.80 -20.68
N THR A 276 -8.57 -9.75 -21.47
CA THR A 276 -8.61 -9.81 -22.94
C THR A 276 -7.35 -9.30 -23.62
N GLU A 277 -6.43 -8.66 -22.88
CA GLU A 277 -5.20 -8.04 -23.39
C GLU A 277 -4.01 -8.51 -22.56
N GLU A 278 -3.18 -9.39 -23.13
CA GLU A 278 -2.03 -10.00 -22.45
C GLU A 278 -2.39 -10.67 -21.10
N PRO A 279 -3.33 -11.65 -21.07
CA PRO A 279 -3.90 -12.18 -19.83
C PRO A 279 -2.90 -12.81 -18.87
N GLU A 280 -1.84 -13.46 -19.38
CA GLU A 280 -0.77 -14.01 -18.52
C GLU A 280 -0.02 -12.89 -17.80
N LEU A 281 0.40 -11.85 -18.53
CA LEU A 281 1.10 -10.70 -17.97
C LEU A 281 0.16 -9.90 -17.06
N PHE A 282 -1.11 -9.72 -17.42
CA PHE A 282 -2.10 -9.05 -16.59
C PHE A 282 -2.20 -9.68 -15.20
N ARG A 283 -2.46 -10.99 -15.13
CA ARG A 283 -2.59 -11.69 -13.84
C ARG A 283 -1.31 -11.62 -13.01
N LEU A 284 -0.15 -11.66 -13.66
CA LEU A 284 1.14 -11.50 -13.00
C LEU A 284 1.36 -10.06 -12.49
N ALA A 285 1.00 -9.05 -13.28
CA ALA A 285 1.23 -7.64 -12.99
C ALA A 285 0.33 -7.06 -11.90
N ARG A 286 -0.82 -7.70 -11.61
CA ARG A 286 -1.67 -7.34 -10.46
C ARG A 286 -0.88 -7.39 -9.15
N VAL A 287 0.00 -8.39 -8.98
CA VAL A 287 0.93 -8.47 -7.84
C VAL A 287 2.38 -8.50 -8.36
N GLY A 288 2.81 -7.39 -8.96
CA GLY A 288 4.13 -7.26 -9.58
C GLY A 288 5.20 -6.61 -8.68
N LEU A 289 4.87 -6.19 -7.46
CA LEU A 289 5.77 -5.42 -6.56
C LEU A 289 6.35 -4.15 -7.22
N GLY A 290 5.69 -3.61 -8.24
CA GLY A 290 6.18 -2.51 -9.08
C GLY A 290 7.42 -2.86 -9.91
N SER A 291 7.76 -4.14 -10.07
CA SER A 291 9.00 -4.59 -10.74
C SER A 291 8.84 -4.82 -12.25
N LEU A 292 7.60 -4.93 -12.75
CA LEU A 292 7.29 -5.07 -14.17
C LEU A 292 7.05 -3.73 -14.86
N GLY A 293 6.78 -2.69 -14.07
CA GLY A 293 6.43 -1.35 -14.53
C GLY A 293 5.79 -0.54 -13.41
N VAL A 294 5.59 0.75 -13.68
CA VAL A 294 4.83 1.66 -12.83
C VAL A 294 3.37 1.59 -13.23
N MET A 295 2.50 1.11 -12.34
CA MET A 295 1.06 1.14 -12.59
C MET A 295 0.60 2.60 -12.55
N THR A 296 0.03 3.10 -13.63
CA THR A 296 -0.46 4.48 -13.76
C THR A 296 -1.97 4.57 -13.57
N GLN A 297 -2.68 3.50 -13.92
CA GLN A 297 -4.14 3.41 -13.86
C GLN A 297 -4.58 1.98 -13.51
N ALA A 298 -5.66 1.86 -12.75
CA ALA A 298 -6.36 0.60 -12.50
C ALA A 298 -7.86 0.77 -12.77
N THR A 299 -8.49 -0.27 -13.29
CA THR A 299 -9.96 -0.41 -13.31
C THR A 299 -10.34 -1.51 -12.33
N LEU A 300 -11.13 -1.18 -11.31
CA LEU A 300 -11.55 -2.09 -10.25
C LEU A 300 -13.03 -2.40 -10.34
N ARG A 301 -13.42 -3.62 -9.96
CA ARG A 301 -14.81 -3.94 -9.66
C ARG A 301 -15.24 -3.22 -8.38
N VAL A 302 -16.46 -2.68 -8.40
CA VAL A 302 -17.11 -2.10 -7.23
C VAL A 302 -18.41 -2.85 -6.94
N VAL A 303 -18.91 -2.73 -5.71
CA VAL A 303 -20.14 -3.38 -5.25
C VAL A 303 -21.14 -2.33 -4.78
N PRO A 304 -22.44 -2.65 -4.69
CA PRO A 304 -23.39 -1.77 -4.03
C PRO A 304 -22.93 -1.46 -2.61
N ARG A 305 -22.94 -0.18 -2.23
CA ARG A 305 -22.71 0.27 -0.86
C ARG A 305 -23.86 -0.20 0.02
N ARG A 306 -23.56 -0.81 1.17
CA ARG A 306 -24.56 -1.40 2.08
C ARG A 306 -24.34 -0.95 3.51
N GLN A 307 -25.42 -0.93 4.28
CA GLN A 307 -25.33 -0.86 5.74
C GLN A 307 -24.84 -2.22 6.25
N LEU A 308 -23.80 -2.21 7.07
CA LEU A 308 -23.30 -3.38 7.78
C LEU A 308 -23.63 -3.25 9.27
N LEU A 309 -24.04 -4.36 9.86
CA LEU A 309 -24.10 -4.55 11.31
C LEU A 309 -22.82 -5.28 11.73
N GLU A 310 -21.95 -4.56 12.43
CA GLU A 310 -20.81 -5.15 13.11
C GLU A 310 -21.20 -5.61 14.51
N ARG A 311 -20.76 -6.79 14.90
CA ARG A 311 -20.82 -7.31 16.27
C ARG A 311 -19.40 -7.63 16.73
N THR A 312 -19.04 -7.10 17.89
CA THR A 312 -17.79 -7.39 18.58
C THR A 312 -18.11 -8.07 19.90
N PHE A 313 -17.53 -9.24 20.14
CA PHE A 313 -17.71 -9.99 21.39
C PHE A 313 -16.46 -10.79 21.74
N THR A 314 -16.36 -11.25 22.99
CA THR A 314 -15.28 -12.15 23.41
C THR A 314 -15.74 -13.61 23.43
N ALA A 315 -14.86 -14.53 23.06
CA ALA A 315 -15.04 -15.97 23.16
C ALA A 315 -13.76 -16.64 23.66
N SER A 316 -13.88 -17.82 24.25
CA SER A 316 -12.73 -18.68 24.56
C SER A 316 -12.21 -19.40 23.31
N PRO A 317 -10.93 -19.80 23.25
CA PRO A 317 -10.41 -20.63 22.16
C PRO A 317 -11.22 -21.91 21.91
N ALA A 318 -11.81 -22.50 22.97
CA ALA A 318 -12.68 -23.66 22.86
C ALA A 318 -14.01 -23.32 22.15
N GLU A 319 -14.61 -22.18 22.46
CA GLU A 319 -15.82 -21.70 21.76
C GLU A 319 -15.52 -21.34 20.32
N VAL A 320 -14.39 -20.69 20.05
CA VAL A 320 -13.94 -20.42 18.68
C VAL A 320 -13.84 -21.73 17.91
N ARG A 321 -13.11 -22.74 18.42
CA ARG A 321 -12.99 -24.06 17.75
C ARG A 321 -14.34 -24.70 17.46
N ARG A 322 -15.29 -24.67 18.41
CA ARG A 322 -16.62 -25.25 18.21
C ARG A 322 -17.42 -24.55 17.11
N ASN A 323 -17.32 -23.23 17.03
CA ASN A 323 -18.16 -22.42 16.14
C ASN A 323 -17.46 -21.99 14.84
N HIS A 324 -16.16 -22.22 14.70
CA HIS A 324 -15.31 -21.60 13.68
C HIS A 324 -15.87 -21.71 12.26
N VAL A 325 -16.07 -22.93 11.76
CA VAL A 325 -16.57 -23.16 10.40
C VAL A 325 -17.95 -22.55 10.19
N ARG A 326 -18.84 -22.68 11.18
CA ARG A 326 -20.17 -22.07 11.15
C ARG A 326 -20.06 -20.55 11.03
N TRP A 327 -19.25 -19.91 11.86
CA TRP A 327 -19.06 -18.47 11.83
C TRP A 327 -18.41 -17.98 10.53
N LEU A 328 -17.45 -18.72 9.95
CA LEU A 328 -16.93 -18.40 8.62
C LEU A 328 -18.02 -18.46 7.53
N GLN A 329 -18.95 -19.42 7.63
CA GLN A 329 -20.02 -19.61 6.66
C GLN A 329 -21.16 -18.59 6.80
N GLU A 330 -21.50 -18.21 8.03
CA GLU A 330 -22.60 -17.31 8.36
C GLU A 330 -22.25 -15.83 8.20
N ASN A 331 -20.97 -15.47 8.32
CA ASN A 331 -20.54 -14.07 8.35
C ASN A 331 -19.83 -13.65 7.06
N GLN A 332 -20.26 -12.52 6.49
CA GLN A 332 -19.62 -11.94 5.31
C GLN A 332 -18.19 -11.50 5.62
N HIS A 333 -17.99 -10.85 6.76
CA HIS A 333 -16.70 -10.42 7.28
C HIS A 333 -16.51 -11.00 8.69
N ILE A 334 -15.32 -11.52 8.97
CA ILE A 334 -14.98 -12.05 10.29
C ILE A 334 -13.49 -11.94 10.56
N LYS A 335 -13.13 -11.52 11.77
CA LYS A 335 -11.75 -11.54 12.25
C LYS A 335 -11.70 -12.00 13.70
N TYR A 336 -10.59 -12.65 14.05
CA TYR A 336 -10.26 -12.97 15.44
C TYR A 336 -9.04 -12.18 15.88
N LEU A 337 -9.04 -11.74 17.13
CA LEU A 337 -7.89 -11.15 17.81
C LEU A 337 -7.62 -12.01 19.04
N TYR A 338 -6.67 -12.94 18.93
CA TYR A 338 -6.25 -13.79 20.04
C TYR A 338 -5.35 -12.99 20.97
N ILE A 339 -5.77 -12.77 22.22
CA ILE A 339 -4.98 -12.02 23.20
C ILE A 339 -4.00 -12.98 23.88
N PRO A 340 -2.67 -12.88 23.65
CA PRO A 340 -1.69 -13.81 24.20
C PRO A 340 -1.72 -13.83 25.74
N TYR A 341 -1.39 -14.98 26.33
CA TYR A 341 -1.40 -15.24 27.79
C TYR A 341 -2.76 -15.15 28.47
N THR A 342 -3.84 -15.13 27.69
CA THR A 342 -5.22 -15.14 28.19
C THR A 342 -6.00 -16.28 27.53
N ASP A 343 -7.20 -16.55 28.04
CA ASP A 343 -8.19 -17.43 27.42
C ASP A 343 -9.18 -16.66 26.53
N THR A 344 -8.85 -15.44 26.13
CA THR A 344 -9.78 -14.52 25.46
C THR A 344 -9.41 -14.29 24.00
N VAL A 345 -10.41 -14.47 23.15
CA VAL A 345 -10.37 -14.14 21.72
C VAL A 345 -11.45 -13.09 21.48
N VAL A 346 -11.07 -11.94 20.94
CA VAL A 346 -12.04 -10.97 20.44
C VAL A 346 -12.49 -11.41 19.05
N VAL A 347 -13.79 -11.54 18.87
CA VAL A 347 -14.43 -11.91 17.61
C VAL A 347 -15.18 -10.69 17.10
N VAL A 348 -14.86 -10.27 15.88
CA VAL A 348 -15.58 -9.20 15.19
C VAL A 348 -16.19 -9.77 13.93
N THR A 349 -17.50 -9.63 13.78
CA THR A 349 -18.24 -10.02 12.57
C THR A 349 -18.94 -8.82 11.97
N CYS A 350 -18.99 -8.71 10.65
CA CYS A 350 -19.76 -7.68 9.96
C CYS A 350 -20.62 -8.30 8.88
N ASN A 351 -21.92 -8.00 8.89
CA ASN A 351 -22.88 -8.55 7.93
C ASN A 351 -23.77 -7.45 7.33
N PRO A 352 -24.19 -7.57 6.06
CA PRO A 352 -25.16 -6.67 5.48
C PRO A 352 -26.47 -6.72 6.25
N VAL A 353 -27.00 -5.53 6.54
CA VAL A 353 -28.37 -5.40 7.03
C VAL A 353 -29.33 -5.86 5.93
N THR A 354 -30.20 -6.82 6.25
CA THR A 354 -31.26 -7.34 5.37
C THR A 354 -32.63 -6.85 5.83
N GLY A 355 -33.66 -6.93 4.99
CA GLY A 355 -35.03 -6.54 5.40
C GLY A 355 -35.36 -5.04 5.28
N GLY A 356 -34.63 -4.29 4.45
CA GLY A 356 -34.95 -2.88 4.15
C GLY A 356 -34.90 -1.97 5.38
N GLU A 357 -35.85 -1.04 5.48
CA GLU A 357 -35.93 -0.07 6.58
C GLU A 357 -36.21 -0.74 7.94
N GLU A 358 -37.06 -1.76 7.98
CA GLU A 358 -37.36 -2.48 9.22
C GLU A 358 -36.12 -3.19 9.78
N GLY A 359 -35.36 -3.84 8.89
CA GLY A 359 -34.10 -4.47 9.26
C GLY A 359 -33.05 -3.48 9.73
N LEU A 360 -32.97 -2.30 9.10
CA LEU A 360 -32.09 -1.22 9.55
C LEU A 360 -32.52 -0.66 10.91
N ALA A 361 -33.81 -0.48 11.14
CA ALA A 361 -34.34 -0.08 12.44
C ALA A 361 -34.03 -1.13 13.52
N ALA A 362 -34.13 -2.43 13.20
CA ALA A 362 -33.76 -3.51 14.11
C ALA A 362 -32.25 -3.50 14.43
N ALA A 363 -31.40 -3.35 13.41
CA ALA A 363 -29.95 -3.25 13.60
C ALA A 363 -29.55 -2.02 14.43
N ARG A 364 -30.23 -0.87 14.25
CA ARG A 364 -30.04 0.32 15.08
C ARG A 364 -30.46 0.10 16.53
N ARG A 365 -31.62 -0.52 16.77
CA ARG A 365 -32.06 -0.88 18.13
C ARG A 365 -31.08 -1.84 18.81
N GLU A 366 -30.54 -2.81 18.07
CA GLU A 366 -29.49 -3.71 18.59
C GLU A 366 -28.22 -2.93 18.93
N ALA A 367 -27.75 -2.07 18.02
CA ALA A 367 -26.59 -1.22 18.25
C ALA A 367 -26.79 -0.31 19.47
N GLU A 368 -27.94 0.36 19.60
CA GLU A 368 -28.29 1.22 20.73
C GLU A 368 -28.39 0.45 22.05
N ALA A 369 -29.04 -0.73 22.05
CA ALA A 369 -29.12 -1.60 23.22
C ALA A 369 -27.74 -2.08 23.67
N SER A 370 -26.82 -2.31 22.72
CA SER A 370 -25.44 -2.64 23.02
C SER A 370 -24.58 -1.43 23.41
N ALA A 371 -24.89 -0.24 22.85
CA ALA A 371 -24.22 1.03 23.13
C ALA A 371 -24.59 1.59 24.51
N ALA A 372 -25.62 1.07 25.17
CA ALA A 372 -25.85 1.20 26.61
C ALA A 372 -24.73 0.56 27.47
N HIS A 373 -23.60 0.24 26.86
CA HIS A 373 -22.40 -0.30 27.46
C HIS A 373 -21.85 0.57 28.57
N ARG A 374 -21.18 -0.11 29.51
CA ARG A 374 -20.55 0.50 30.67
C ARG A 374 -19.72 1.73 30.28
N PRO A 375 -19.74 2.81 31.09
CA PRO A 375 -18.89 3.97 30.89
C PRO A 375 -17.44 3.58 30.63
N GLU A 376 -16.72 4.33 29.80
CA GLU A 376 -15.32 4.04 29.47
C GLU A 376 -14.44 3.85 30.71
N SER A 377 -14.71 4.59 31.79
CA SER A 377 -14.04 4.43 33.09
C SER A 377 -14.17 3.02 33.68
N GLN A 378 -15.33 2.37 33.53
CA GLN A 378 -15.56 1.00 34.00
C GLN A 378 -14.94 -0.05 33.07
N ARG A 379 -14.92 0.22 31.76
CA ARG A 379 -14.30 -0.67 30.77
C ARG A 379 -12.79 -0.68 30.92
N THR A 380 -12.19 0.49 31.16
CA THR A 380 -10.74 0.69 31.30
C THR A 380 -10.21 0.50 32.73
N GLU A 381 -11.06 0.16 33.70
CA GLU A 381 -10.72 0.05 35.12
C GLU A 381 -9.45 -0.78 35.40
N ALA A 382 -9.33 -1.96 34.77
CA ALA A 382 -8.18 -2.84 34.96
C ALA A 382 -6.88 -2.23 34.43
N LEU A 383 -6.93 -1.60 33.24
CA LEU A 383 -5.80 -0.89 32.65
C LEU A 383 -5.38 0.30 33.51
N ARG A 384 -6.35 1.07 34.03
CA ARG A 384 -6.10 2.22 34.92
C ARG A 384 -5.45 1.79 36.23
N ARG A 385 -5.94 0.69 36.83
CA ARG A 385 -5.34 0.13 38.05
C ARG A 385 -3.89 -0.29 37.84
N LEU A 386 -3.60 -0.92 36.70
CA LEU A 386 -2.24 -1.30 36.35
C LEU A 386 -1.36 -0.07 36.10
N TYR A 387 -1.89 0.95 35.42
CA TYR A 387 -1.16 2.18 35.13
C TYR A 387 -0.82 2.96 36.41
N ALA A 388 -1.74 2.99 37.38
CA ALA A 388 -1.51 3.60 38.69
C ALA A 388 -0.40 2.91 39.51
N SER A 389 -0.03 1.66 39.17
CA SER A 389 1.07 0.93 39.81
C SER A 389 2.46 1.26 39.25
N LEU A 390 2.52 2.00 38.14
CA LEU A 390 3.80 2.44 37.56
C LEU A 390 4.46 3.52 38.43
N PRO A 391 5.80 3.59 38.47
CA PRO A 391 6.49 4.72 39.05
C PRO A 391 6.18 5.97 38.21
N HIS A 392 5.60 7.00 38.83
CA HIS A 392 5.38 8.30 38.18
C HIS A 392 6.35 9.32 38.77
N ASP A 393 7.09 10.04 37.92
CA ASP A 393 7.95 11.15 38.36
C ASP A 393 7.08 12.29 38.91
N THR A 394 7.06 12.44 40.24
CA THR A 394 6.41 13.55 40.93
C THR A 394 7.27 14.82 40.97
N ALA A 395 8.40 14.83 40.26
CA ALA A 395 9.41 15.89 40.32
C ALA A 395 9.25 16.97 39.23
N SER A 396 8.08 17.61 39.12
CA SER A 396 7.91 18.86 38.36
C SER A 396 6.64 19.64 38.74
N SER A 397 6.18 19.57 39.98
CA SER A 397 5.16 20.52 40.47
C SER A 397 5.73 21.33 41.63
N THR A 398 6.18 22.55 41.32
CA THR A 398 6.26 23.61 42.33
C THR A 398 4.89 23.72 43.01
N PRO A 399 4.82 23.79 44.35
CA PRO A 399 3.56 23.82 45.06
C PRO A 399 2.92 25.20 44.87
N SER A 400 2.06 25.32 43.86
CA SER A 400 1.12 26.42 43.77
C SER A 400 -0.28 25.86 43.52
N SER A 401 -1.12 26.01 44.54
CA SER A 401 -2.56 25.72 44.63
C SER A 401 -2.98 24.33 45.13
N PRO A 402 -3.90 24.25 46.12
CA PRO A 402 -4.51 23.00 46.59
C PRO A 402 -5.62 22.59 45.61
N ALA A 403 -5.24 22.06 44.45
CA ALA A 403 -6.13 21.29 43.60
C ALA A 403 -5.73 19.81 43.71
N ALA A 404 -6.72 18.92 43.77
CA ALA A 404 -6.52 17.46 43.87
C ALA A 404 -5.47 16.97 42.84
N PRO A 405 -4.66 15.94 43.16
CA PRO A 405 -3.75 15.36 42.17
C PRO A 405 -4.56 14.97 40.94
N SER A 406 -4.31 15.64 39.82
CA SER A 406 -4.92 15.30 38.55
C SER A 406 -4.43 13.92 38.16
N ASP A 407 -5.30 12.91 38.18
CA ASP A 407 -5.00 11.58 37.69
C ASP A 407 -4.42 11.72 36.27
N PRO A 408 -3.13 11.41 36.04
CA PRO A 408 -2.50 11.60 34.73
C PRO A 408 -3.13 10.71 33.65
N ALA A 409 -3.86 9.65 34.04
CA ALA A 409 -4.63 8.82 33.13
C ALA A 409 -6.04 9.36 32.84
N ALA A 410 -6.50 10.43 33.50
CA ALA A 410 -7.83 10.98 33.30
C ALA A 410 -8.02 11.40 31.83
N GLY A 411 -9.04 10.82 31.16
CA GLY A 411 -9.32 11.09 29.74
C GLY A 411 -8.51 10.26 28.74
N MET A 412 -7.55 9.43 29.17
CA MET A 412 -6.88 8.49 28.26
C MET A 412 -7.83 7.38 27.81
N SER A 413 -7.83 7.08 26.52
CA SER A 413 -8.51 5.92 25.92
C SER A 413 -7.84 4.60 26.32
N ALA A 414 -8.53 3.48 26.09
CA ALA A 414 -7.97 2.14 26.31
C ALA A 414 -6.64 1.93 25.56
N THR A 415 -6.56 2.38 24.30
CA THR A 415 -5.34 2.29 23.49
C THR A 415 -4.21 3.12 24.09
N GLN A 416 -4.47 4.38 24.46
CA GLN A 416 -3.47 5.25 25.07
C GLN A 416 -2.95 4.70 26.41
N LEU A 417 -3.85 4.18 27.25
CA LEU A 417 -3.48 3.52 28.50
C LEU A 417 -2.56 2.32 28.25
N ARG A 418 -2.91 1.50 27.26
CA ARG A 418 -2.13 0.32 26.91
C ARG A 418 -0.76 0.68 26.36
N ASP A 419 -0.68 1.70 25.50
CA ASP A 419 0.61 2.18 24.97
C ASP A 419 1.50 2.74 26.08
N ALA A 420 0.92 3.50 27.02
CA ALA A 420 1.65 4.02 28.17
C ALA A 420 2.12 2.90 29.12
N LEU A 421 1.31 1.86 29.30
CA LEU A 421 1.67 0.66 30.08
C LEU A 421 2.83 -0.13 29.47
N LEU A 422 2.89 -0.22 28.13
CA LEU A 422 3.97 -0.90 27.43
C LEU A 422 5.24 -0.07 27.37
N ALA A 423 5.13 1.27 27.29
CA ALA A 423 6.27 2.17 27.32
C ALA A 423 6.86 2.33 28.74
N GLY A 424 6.02 2.23 29.77
CA GLY A 424 6.41 2.32 31.18
C GLY A 424 6.69 0.97 31.86
N GLY A 425 7.14 1.01 33.12
CA GLY A 425 7.39 -0.18 33.94
C GLY A 425 8.64 -0.97 33.51
N PRO A 426 8.66 -2.31 33.68
CA PRO A 426 9.73 -3.18 33.17
C PRO A 426 9.86 -3.21 31.63
N GLY A 427 8.95 -2.53 30.92
CA GLY A 427 8.99 -2.34 29.47
C GLY A 427 8.29 -3.44 28.66
N PRO A 428 8.23 -3.28 27.33
CA PRO A 428 7.47 -4.15 26.42
C PRO A 428 8.12 -5.52 26.18
N LEU A 429 9.29 -5.74 26.79
CA LEU A 429 10.10 -6.95 26.66
C LEU A 429 10.02 -7.87 27.89
N ASP A 430 9.37 -7.43 28.97
CA ASP A 430 9.10 -8.31 30.10
C ASP A 430 7.82 -9.11 29.83
N ALA A 431 7.99 -10.42 29.59
CA ALA A 431 6.87 -11.29 29.25
C ALA A 431 5.81 -11.40 30.36
N LYS A 432 6.17 -11.22 31.65
CA LYS A 432 5.20 -11.25 32.76
C LYS A 432 4.41 -9.95 32.82
N TRP A 433 5.08 -8.82 32.63
CA TRP A 433 4.45 -7.51 32.54
C TRP A 433 3.49 -7.46 31.36
N VAL A 434 3.94 -7.88 30.18
CA VAL A 434 3.11 -7.98 28.99
C VAL A 434 1.90 -8.89 29.23
N ALA A 435 2.07 -10.04 29.89
CA ALA A 435 0.95 -10.90 30.25
C ALA A 435 -0.06 -10.19 31.17
N ALA A 436 0.39 -9.37 32.13
CA ALA A 436 -0.49 -8.60 33.00
C ALA A 436 -1.26 -7.51 32.23
N VAL A 437 -0.59 -6.79 31.31
CA VAL A 437 -1.24 -5.82 30.41
C VAL A 437 -2.30 -6.51 29.54
N ASN A 438 -1.97 -7.66 28.96
CA ASN A 438 -2.88 -8.43 28.12
C ASN A 438 -4.11 -8.95 28.90
N GLN A 439 -3.95 -9.32 30.18
CA GLN A 439 -5.07 -9.69 31.04
C GLN A 439 -6.00 -8.49 31.29
N ALA A 440 -5.44 -7.31 31.55
CA ALA A 440 -6.22 -6.08 31.69
C ALA A 440 -6.92 -5.67 30.36
N GLU A 441 -6.29 -5.90 29.21
CA GLU A 441 -6.89 -5.72 27.89
C GLU A 441 -8.04 -6.72 27.64
N ALA A 442 -7.86 -8.00 28.02
CA ALA A 442 -8.92 -8.99 27.93
C ALA A 442 -10.15 -8.60 28.75
N ASP A 443 -9.94 -8.09 29.98
CA ASP A 443 -11.03 -7.54 30.79
C ASP A 443 -11.73 -6.36 30.12
N TYR A 444 -10.97 -5.45 29.49
CA TYR A 444 -11.55 -4.36 28.71
C TYR A 444 -12.46 -4.88 27.59
N TRP A 445 -12.01 -5.88 26.82
CA TRP A 445 -12.78 -6.43 25.71
C TRP A 445 -14.03 -7.20 26.17
N ARG A 446 -13.92 -7.99 27.25
CA ARG A 446 -15.09 -8.65 27.87
C ARG A 446 -16.15 -7.63 28.28
N LYS A 447 -15.72 -6.45 28.75
CA LYS A 447 -16.58 -5.32 29.12
C LYS A 447 -16.96 -4.39 27.94
N SER A 448 -16.51 -4.65 26.72
CA SER A 448 -16.71 -3.80 25.52
C SER A 448 -17.45 -4.53 24.39
N SER A 449 -18.09 -5.66 24.66
CA SER A 449 -18.79 -6.45 23.65
C SER A 449 -20.07 -5.76 23.19
N GLY A 450 -20.22 -5.44 21.92
CA GLY A 450 -21.42 -4.76 21.44
C GLY A 450 -21.59 -4.80 19.93
N ALA A 451 -22.51 -3.98 19.44
CA ALA A 451 -22.85 -3.88 18.03
C ALA A 451 -22.81 -2.42 17.56
N ARG A 452 -22.45 -2.23 16.30
CA ARG A 452 -22.54 -0.93 15.62
C ARG A 452 -23.08 -1.13 14.21
N VAL A 453 -23.85 -0.16 13.72
CA VAL A 453 -24.37 -0.17 12.36
C VAL A 453 -23.86 1.05 11.61
N GLY A 454 -23.44 0.85 10.37
CA GLY A 454 -22.89 1.92 9.54
C GLY A 454 -22.71 1.49 8.10
N TRP A 455 -22.30 2.40 7.24
CA TRP A 455 -22.00 2.06 5.85
C TRP A 455 -20.77 1.15 5.76
N SER A 456 -20.73 0.30 4.74
CA SER A 456 -19.66 -0.68 4.52
C SER A 456 -18.28 -0.05 4.52
N ASP A 457 -18.15 1.13 3.93
CA ASP A 457 -16.90 1.88 3.92
C ASP A 457 -16.46 2.30 5.33
N ASP A 458 -17.40 2.81 6.14
CA ASP A 458 -17.20 3.27 7.53
C ASP A 458 -16.92 2.15 8.52
N ILE A 459 -17.58 1.00 8.35
CA ILE A 459 -17.40 -0.15 9.24
C ILE A 459 -16.07 -0.85 8.98
N LEU A 460 -15.68 -1.01 7.71
CA LEU A 460 -14.49 -1.78 7.33
C LEU A 460 -13.20 -0.95 7.40
N GLY A 461 -13.28 0.38 7.30
CA GLY A 461 -12.14 1.28 7.47
C GLY A 461 -11.91 1.65 8.93
N PHE A 462 -10.64 1.66 9.37
CA PHE A 462 -10.26 2.27 10.64
C PHE A 462 -8.79 2.70 10.57
N ASP A 463 -8.46 3.78 11.27
CA ASP A 463 -7.08 4.23 11.35
C ASP A 463 -6.29 3.31 12.29
N CYS A 464 -5.17 2.80 11.80
CA CYS A 464 -4.18 2.18 12.67
C CYS A 464 -3.58 3.28 13.55
N GLY A 465 -3.36 2.98 14.83
CA GLY A 465 -2.76 3.90 15.81
C GLY A 465 -1.28 4.22 15.52
N GLY A 466 -0.46 4.38 16.56
CA GLY A 466 0.97 4.71 16.40
C GLY A 466 1.77 3.71 15.55
N GLN A 467 3.05 4.02 15.29
CA GLN A 467 3.92 3.16 14.50
C GLN A 467 3.99 1.74 15.05
N GLN A 468 3.83 0.75 14.18
CA GLN A 468 3.85 -0.66 14.53
C GLN A 468 4.78 -1.44 13.62
N TRP A 469 5.39 -2.47 14.19
CA TRP A 469 5.91 -3.57 13.42
C TRP A 469 4.81 -4.59 13.19
N VAL A 470 4.63 -5.02 11.93
CA VAL A 470 3.62 -6.01 11.56
C VAL A 470 4.27 -7.12 10.73
N LEU A 471 4.01 -8.36 11.11
CA LEU A 471 4.25 -9.55 10.31
C LEU A 471 2.92 -10.13 9.94
N GLU A 472 2.80 -10.64 8.73
CA GLU A 472 1.59 -11.33 8.31
C GLU A 472 1.96 -12.46 7.37
N VAL A 473 1.46 -13.65 7.67
CA VAL A 473 1.58 -14.81 6.80
C VAL A 473 0.23 -15.16 6.19
N ALA A 474 0.25 -15.72 5.00
CA ALA A 474 -0.92 -16.24 4.31
C ALA A 474 -0.73 -17.70 3.95
N PHE A 475 -1.82 -18.48 4.00
CA PHE A 475 -1.82 -19.87 3.54
C PHE A 475 -3.22 -20.35 3.13
N PRO A 476 -3.29 -21.33 2.20
CA PRO A 476 -4.56 -21.95 1.84
C PRO A 476 -5.06 -22.87 2.97
N VAL A 477 -6.34 -22.73 3.32
CA VAL A 477 -7.02 -23.55 4.33
C VAL A 477 -7.78 -24.70 3.68
N ALA A 478 -8.62 -24.39 2.69
CA ALA A 478 -9.50 -25.35 2.04
C ALA A 478 -9.76 -24.96 0.57
N PRO A 479 -10.03 -25.94 -0.32
CA PRO A 479 -10.40 -25.66 -1.71
C PRO A 479 -11.75 -24.93 -1.83
N SER A 480 -12.64 -25.07 -0.85
CA SER A 480 -13.88 -24.30 -0.74
C SER A 480 -14.35 -24.22 0.71
N LEU A 481 -14.88 -23.06 1.11
CA LEU A 481 -15.53 -22.87 2.42
C LEU A 481 -16.79 -23.74 2.59
N ASP A 482 -17.54 -23.97 1.50
CA ASP A 482 -18.77 -24.76 1.54
C ASP A 482 -18.50 -26.27 1.72
N GLY A 483 -17.28 -26.71 1.41
CA GLY A 483 -16.83 -28.07 1.65
C GLY A 483 -16.50 -28.39 3.11
N LEU A 484 -16.43 -27.37 3.98
CA LEU A 484 -16.10 -27.55 5.40
C LEU A 484 -17.33 -27.89 6.24
N ARG A 485 -17.22 -28.95 7.04
CA ARG A 485 -18.27 -29.34 8.01
C ARG A 485 -18.10 -28.59 9.33
N HIS A 486 -19.23 -28.31 9.99
CA HIS A 486 -19.21 -27.71 11.33
C HIS A 486 -18.39 -28.57 12.30
N GLY A 487 -17.54 -27.92 13.10
CA GLY A 487 -16.63 -28.61 14.04
C GLY A 487 -15.41 -29.28 13.38
N ALA A 488 -15.20 -29.14 12.07
CA ALA A 488 -13.99 -29.65 11.41
C ALA A 488 -12.74 -28.97 11.98
N LYS A 489 -11.67 -29.74 12.13
CA LYS A 489 -10.34 -29.21 12.42
C LYS A 489 -9.77 -28.59 11.14
N THR A 490 -9.27 -27.36 11.25
CA THR A 490 -8.79 -26.58 10.11
C THR A 490 -7.39 -26.04 10.40
N LYS A 491 -6.59 -25.92 9.35
CA LYS A 491 -5.17 -25.52 9.43
C LYS A 491 -4.97 -24.13 10.04
N ASP A 492 -5.93 -23.23 9.85
CA ASP A 492 -5.90 -21.88 10.38
C ASP A 492 -5.92 -21.84 11.92
N LEU A 493 -6.83 -22.57 12.56
CA LEU A 493 -6.84 -22.67 14.01
C LEU A 493 -5.65 -23.46 14.56
N GLU A 494 -5.24 -24.54 13.87
CA GLU A 494 -4.05 -25.31 14.24
C GLU A 494 -2.77 -24.46 14.17
N PHE A 495 -2.67 -23.57 13.19
CA PHE A 495 -1.57 -22.62 13.06
C PHE A 495 -1.52 -21.69 14.28
N VAL A 496 -2.65 -21.10 14.67
CA VAL A 496 -2.73 -20.17 15.80
C VAL A 496 -2.45 -20.87 17.13
N ASP A 497 -3.00 -22.06 17.34
CA ASP A 497 -2.75 -22.87 18.53
C ASP A 497 -1.24 -23.19 18.66
N GLN A 498 -0.60 -23.60 17.56
CA GLN A 498 0.84 -23.86 17.55
C GLN A 498 1.67 -22.59 17.74
N LEU A 499 1.24 -21.46 17.17
CA LEU A 499 1.91 -20.18 17.37
C LEU A 499 1.89 -19.82 18.85
N LEU A 500 0.71 -19.75 19.47
CA LEU A 500 0.56 -19.44 20.90
C LEU A 500 1.37 -20.39 21.79
N ALA A 501 1.42 -21.69 21.46
CA ALA A 501 2.24 -22.66 22.17
C ALA A 501 3.74 -22.36 22.07
N GLU A 502 4.24 -21.98 20.89
CA GLU A 502 5.65 -21.58 20.72
C GLU A 502 5.96 -20.26 21.42
N ILE A 503 5.04 -19.29 21.40
CA ILE A 503 5.16 -18.03 22.17
C ILE A 503 5.34 -18.34 23.65
N ALA A 504 4.46 -19.17 24.22
CA ALA A 504 4.52 -19.56 25.62
C ALA A 504 5.79 -20.34 25.96
N LYS A 505 6.17 -21.30 25.11
CA LYS A 505 7.36 -22.15 25.29
C LYS A 505 8.66 -21.34 25.28
N ALA A 506 8.79 -20.43 24.32
CA ALA A 506 9.97 -19.58 24.16
C ALA A 506 9.97 -18.37 25.10
N ARG A 507 8.86 -18.11 25.82
CA ARG A 507 8.65 -16.94 26.70
C ARG A 507 8.92 -15.61 25.99
N VAL A 508 8.63 -15.55 24.69
CA VAL A 508 8.78 -14.31 23.92
C VAL A 508 7.62 -13.39 24.29
N PRO A 509 7.83 -12.07 24.51
CA PRO A 509 6.78 -11.09 24.85
C PRO A 509 5.86 -10.76 23.66
N ALA A 510 4.56 -11.07 23.75
CA ALA A 510 3.56 -10.83 22.70
C ALA A 510 2.56 -9.76 23.16
N PRO A 511 2.88 -8.47 23.02
CA PRO A 511 2.03 -7.41 23.54
C PRO A 511 0.71 -7.31 22.78
N SER A 512 0.71 -7.42 21.45
CA SER A 512 -0.52 -7.19 20.69
C SER A 512 -1.28 -8.48 20.43
N PRO A 513 -2.62 -8.41 20.25
CA PRO A 513 -3.40 -9.53 19.79
C PRO A 513 -2.88 -10.10 18.46
N ILE A 514 -2.92 -11.42 18.31
CA ILE A 514 -2.67 -12.10 17.04
C ILE A 514 -3.95 -11.98 16.21
N GLU A 515 -3.88 -11.23 15.12
CA GLU A 515 -4.99 -11.01 14.20
C GLU A 515 -5.11 -12.17 13.22
N VAL A 516 -6.33 -12.68 13.03
CA VAL A 516 -6.63 -13.75 12.08
C VAL A 516 -7.78 -13.31 11.19
N ARG A 517 -7.56 -13.35 9.88
CA ARG A 517 -8.51 -12.94 8.85
C ARG A 517 -8.55 -13.95 7.72
N TRP A 518 -9.57 -13.86 6.88
CA TRP A 518 -9.75 -14.75 5.73
C TRP A 518 -10.11 -13.96 4.48
N THR A 519 -9.71 -14.51 3.33
CA THR A 519 -10.19 -14.10 2.01
C THR A 519 -10.52 -15.32 1.18
N SER A 520 -11.24 -15.10 0.08
CA SER A 520 -11.29 -16.06 -1.00
C SER A 520 -9.99 -16.03 -1.85
N GLY A 521 -9.87 -16.89 -2.85
CA GLY A 521 -8.66 -17.00 -3.68
C GLY A 521 -8.49 -15.88 -4.73
N SER A 522 -7.26 -15.72 -5.19
CA SER A 522 -6.85 -14.84 -6.31
C SER A 522 -6.28 -15.66 -7.47
N SER A 523 -6.61 -15.26 -8.70
CA SER A 523 -6.02 -15.81 -9.92
C SER A 523 -4.64 -15.21 -10.24
N SER A 524 -4.16 -14.24 -9.46
CA SER A 524 -2.80 -13.70 -9.59
C SER A 524 -1.81 -14.73 -9.04
N PRO A 525 -0.86 -15.23 -9.84
CA PRO A 525 0.02 -16.31 -9.41
C PRO A 525 1.05 -15.88 -8.35
N LEU A 526 1.26 -14.57 -8.17
CA LEU A 526 2.09 -14.00 -7.10
C LEU A 526 1.26 -13.56 -5.88
N SER A 527 -0.07 -13.64 -5.89
CA SER A 527 -0.84 -13.31 -4.68
C SER A 527 -0.55 -14.32 -3.56
N PRO A 528 -0.35 -13.91 -2.30
CA PRO A 528 -0.24 -14.86 -1.19
C PRO A 528 -1.47 -15.78 -1.08
N ALA A 529 -2.65 -15.28 -1.48
CA ALA A 529 -3.90 -16.02 -1.61
C ALA A 529 -4.13 -16.59 -3.02
N ALA A 530 -3.07 -16.89 -3.78
CA ALA A 530 -3.18 -17.53 -5.09
C ALA A 530 -3.95 -18.86 -4.99
N GLY A 531 -5.02 -18.98 -5.76
CA GLY A 531 -5.90 -20.15 -5.79
C GLY A 531 -7.24 -19.87 -6.49
N PRO A 532 -8.09 -20.89 -6.66
CA PRO A 532 -9.42 -20.74 -7.25
C PRO A 532 -10.29 -19.72 -6.48
N PRO A 533 -11.24 -19.03 -7.14
CA PRO A 533 -12.07 -18.01 -6.50
C PRO A 533 -12.81 -18.48 -5.23
N GLU A 534 -13.21 -19.74 -5.18
CA GLU A 534 -13.92 -20.37 -4.06
C GLU A 534 -13.00 -20.83 -2.91
N SER A 535 -11.69 -20.88 -3.13
CA SER A 535 -10.74 -21.35 -2.12
C SER A 535 -10.64 -20.41 -0.93
N LEU A 536 -10.53 -20.99 0.26
CA LEU A 536 -10.41 -20.26 1.53
C LEU A 536 -8.93 -20.09 1.88
N HIS A 537 -8.50 -18.85 2.11
CA HIS A 537 -7.15 -18.52 2.57
C HIS A 537 -7.22 -17.80 3.91
N CYS A 538 -6.25 -18.10 4.78
CA CYS A 538 -6.12 -17.50 6.09
C CYS A 538 -4.89 -16.59 6.12
N TRP A 539 -5.04 -15.48 6.84
CA TRP A 539 -4.04 -14.46 7.08
C TRP A 539 -3.83 -14.35 8.60
N VAL A 540 -2.61 -14.57 9.06
CA VAL A 540 -2.26 -14.48 10.49
C VAL A 540 -1.25 -13.35 10.68
N GLY A 541 -1.69 -12.30 11.34
CA GLY A 541 -0.93 -11.09 11.64
C GLY A 541 -0.43 -11.06 13.09
N VAL A 542 0.84 -10.73 13.27
CA VAL A 542 1.43 -10.43 14.59
C VAL A 542 1.93 -8.99 14.57
N ILE A 543 1.53 -8.23 15.59
CA ILE A 543 1.81 -6.80 15.70
C ILE A 543 2.65 -6.54 16.95
N MET A 544 3.68 -5.71 16.86
CA MET A 544 4.35 -5.12 18.02
C MET A 544 4.37 -3.61 17.88
N TYR A 545 3.96 -2.90 18.92
CA TYR A 545 4.06 -1.45 18.97
C TYR A 545 5.52 -1.03 19.09
N LEU A 546 5.88 0.03 18.38
CA LEU A 546 7.24 0.55 18.41
C LEU A 546 7.31 1.76 19.36
N PRO A 547 8.11 1.69 20.43
CA PRO A 547 8.31 2.83 21.31
C PRO A 547 9.07 3.95 20.59
N SER A 548 8.97 5.16 21.13
CA SER A 548 9.70 6.33 20.63
C SER A 548 11.17 6.35 21.05
N GLU A 549 11.51 5.70 22.17
CA GLU A 549 12.87 5.63 22.69
C GLU A 549 13.72 4.63 21.85
N PRO A 550 14.89 5.05 21.32
CA PRO A 550 15.70 4.24 20.42
C PRO A 550 16.16 2.86 20.94
N GLU A 551 16.65 2.76 22.18
CA GLU A 551 17.15 1.48 22.73
C GLU A 551 16.02 0.46 22.90
N GLN A 552 14.89 0.88 23.47
CA GLN A 552 13.68 0.07 23.60
C GLN A 552 13.17 -0.34 22.22
N ARG A 553 13.23 0.56 21.23
CA ARG A 553 12.81 0.27 19.86
C ARG A 553 13.67 -0.80 19.22
N GLU A 554 15.00 -0.73 19.37
CA GLU A 554 15.92 -1.75 18.89
C GLU A 554 15.65 -3.11 19.55
N ALA A 555 15.45 -3.10 20.87
CA ALA A 555 15.23 -4.32 21.63
C ALA A 555 13.87 -4.98 21.28
N VAL A 556 12.81 -4.18 21.08
CA VAL A 556 11.52 -4.64 20.53
C VAL A 556 11.69 -5.21 19.13
N THR A 557 12.44 -4.53 18.26
CA THR A 557 12.73 -4.99 16.90
C THR A 557 13.42 -6.35 16.91
N LYS A 558 14.39 -6.56 17.81
CA LYS A 558 15.09 -7.84 17.96
C LYS A 558 14.16 -8.95 18.44
N ALA A 559 13.32 -8.69 19.44
CA ALA A 559 12.33 -9.65 19.93
C ALA A 559 11.31 -10.02 18.84
N PHE A 560 10.90 -9.04 18.04
CA PHE A 560 9.97 -9.25 16.96
C PHE A 560 10.55 -10.04 15.79
N ARG A 561 11.83 -9.85 15.46
CA ARG A 561 12.55 -10.72 14.51
C ARG A 561 12.55 -12.17 14.97
N GLU A 562 12.65 -12.42 16.28
CA GLU A 562 12.58 -13.79 16.83
C GLU A 562 11.20 -14.43 16.63
N TYR A 563 10.10 -13.66 16.76
CA TYR A 563 8.78 -14.15 16.34
C TYR A 563 8.75 -14.56 14.87
N GLY A 564 9.31 -13.70 14.01
CA GLY A 564 9.42 -13.99 12.58
C GLY A 564 10.15 -15.31 12.32
N ARG A 565 11.27 -15.56 13.02
CA ARG A 565 12.03 -16.82 12.90
C ARG A 565 11.24 -18.03 13.38
N ILE A 566 10.52 -17.94 14.50
CA ILE A 566 9.66 -19.03 15.00
C ILE A 566 8.60 -19.38 13.94
N ILE A 567 7.91 -18.38 13.40
CA ILE A 567 6.90 -18.57 12.35
C ILE A 567 7.54 -19.21 11.11
N GLU A 568 8.65 -18.66 10.63
CA GLU A 568 9.30 -19.07 9.38
C GLU A 568 9.88 -20.48 9.43
N THR A 569 10.47 -20.86 10.55
CA THR A 569 11.17 -22.15 10.68
C THR A 569 10.24 -23.27 11.14
N LYS A 570 9.28 -23.01 12.05
CA LYS A 570 8.47 -24.07 12.69
C LYS A 570 7.06 -24.18 12.11
N LEU A 571 6.43 -23.08 11.71
CA LEU A 571 5.03 -23.07 11.31
C LEU A 571 4.87 -23.06 9.79
N MET A 572 5.50 -22.10 9.11
CA MET A 572 5.32 -21.92 7.67
C MET A 572 5.56 -23.20 6.84
N PRO A 573 6.52 -24.10 7.16
CA PRO A 573 6.72 -25.32 6.35
C PRO A 573 5.55 -26.29 6.48
N LYS A 574 4.98 -26.40 7.69
CA LYS A 574 3.90 -27.33 8.02
C LYS A 574 2.58 -26.94 7.35
N TYR A 575 2.33 -25.63 7.22
CA TYR A 575 1.05 -25.11 6.73
C TYR A 575 1.09 -24.60 5.29
N GLY A 576 2.26 -24.63 4.63
CA GLY A 576 2.42 -24.09 3.28
C GLY A 576 2.26 -22.56 3.25
N ALA A 577 2.65 -21.89 4.33
CA ALA A 577 2.50 -20.45 4.47
C ALA A 577 3.63 -19.66 3.83
N THR A 578 3.30 -18.44 3.44
CA THR A 578 4.21 -17.45 2.86
C THR A 578 4.00 -16.10 3.52
N TRP A 579 5.01 -15.24 3.50
CA TRP A 579 4.86 -13.86 3.95
C TRP A 579 3.91 -13.09 3.02
N HIS A 580 3.10 -12.20 3.60
CA HIS A 580 2.47 -11.13 2.85
C HIS A 580 3.56 -10.20 2.31
N TRP A 581 3.46 -9.79 1.04
CA TRP A 581 4.54 -9.04 0.41
C TRP A 581 4.85 -7.72 1.09
N ALA A 582 3.85 -7.01 1.63
CA ALA A 582 4.08 -5.75 2.34
C ALA A 582 4.85 -5.94 3.66
N LYS A 583 4.86 -7.16 4.21
CA LYS A 583 5.47 -7.50 5.50
C LYS A 583 6.76 -8.30 5.36
N LEU A 584 7.16 -8.65 4.13
CA LEU A 584 8.37 -9.40 3.87
C LEU A 584 9.60 -8.53 4.08
N GLU A 585 10.32 -8.83 5.15
CA GLU A 585 11.63 -8.29 5.47
C GLU A 585 12.72 -9.02 4.65
N ALA A 586 13.54 -8.29 3.89
CA ALA A 586 14.60 -8.86 3.06
C ALA A 586 15.77 -7.89 2.84
N GLY A 587 16.98 -8.44 2.68
CA GLY A 587 18.20 -7.67 2.47
C GLY A 587 18.82 -7.12 3.75
N ALA A 588 20.03 -6.54 3.62
CA ALA A 588 20.84 -6.10 4.77
C ALA A 588 20.14 -5.09 5.68
N SER A 589 19.31 -4.19 5.11
CA SER A 589 18.53 -3.20 5.87
C SER A 589 17.51 -3.84 6.83
N SER A 590 17.04 -5.05 6.54
CA SER A 590 16.10 -5.78 7.38
C SER A 590 16.74 -6.52 8.56
N GLY A 591 18.08 -6.54 8.63
CA GLY A 591 18.85 -7.31 9.60
C GLY A 591 18.91 -8.81 9.31
N ARG A 592 18.46 -9.25 8.13
CA ARG A 592 18.64 -10.63 7.65
C ARG A 592 20.00 -10.78 6.95
N SER A 593 20.69 -11.89 7.24
CA SER A 593 21.93 -12.24 6.54
C SER A 593 21.67 -12.79 5.13
N ASP A 594 22.66 -12.70 4.25
CA ASP A 594 22.61 -13.33 2.92
C ASP A 594 22.42 -14.86 3.01
N GLU A 595 22.93 -15.46 4.08
CA GLU A 595 22.74 -16.87 4.39
C GLU A 595 21.28 -17.20 4.71
N GLU A 596 20.62 -16.40 5.57
CA GLU A 596 19.18 -16.55 5.86
C GLU A 596 18.35 -16.37 4.58
N MET A 597 18.69 -15.39 3.74
CA MET A 597 18.02 -15.18 2.45
C MET A 597 18.16 -16.39 1.52
N THR A 598 19.37 -16.94 1.42
CA THR A 598 19.69 -18.03 0.47
C THR A 598 19.19 -19.38 0.95
N LYS A 599 19.24 -19.66 2.25
CA LYS A 599 18.89 -20.98 2.81
C LYS A 599 17.42 -21.09 3.22
N ILE A 600 16.74 -19.98 3.51
CA ILE A 600 15.37 -19.99 4.06
C ILE A 600 14.40 -19.26 3.14
N VAL A 601 14.63 -17.97 2.87
CA VAL A 601 13.64 -17.12 2.20
C VAL A 601 13.45 -17.50 0.73
N ARG A 602 14.53 -17.49 -0.06
CA ARG A 602 14.47 -17.78 -1.50
C ARG A 602 13.96 -19.19 -1.81
N PRO A 603 14.40 -20.26 -1.13
CA PRO A 603 13.86 -21.60 -1.36
C PRO A 603 12.36 -21.68 -1.08
N ARG A 604 11.86 -21.00 -0.03
CA ARG A 604 10.44 -20.95 0.28
C ARG A 604 9.64 -20.18 -0.78
N LEU A 605 10.14 -19.01 -1.19
CA LEU A 605 9.52 -18.25 -2.28
C LEU A 605 9.49 -19.06 -3.58
N GLN A 606 10.56 -19.80 -3.88
CA GLN A 606 10.62 -20.69 -5.03
C GLN A 606 9.63 -21.86 -4.90
N ALA A 607 9.49 -22.44 -3.71
CA ALA A 607 8.52 -23.52 -3.47
C ALA A 607 7.06 -23.04 -3.64
N ARG A 608 6.76 -21.82 -3.24
CA ARG A 608 5.40 -21.25 -3.31
C ARG A 608 5.08 -20.62 -4.68
N PHE A 609 6.03 -19.88 -5.25
CA PHE A 609 5.83 -18.99 -6.39
C PHE A 609 6.77 -19.28 -7.57
N GLY A 610 7.55 -20.35 -7.55
CA GLY A 610 8.64 -20.59 -8.52
C GLY A 610 8.28 -20.41 -10.00
N PRO A 611 7.18 -21.01 -10.50
CA PRO A 611 6.74 -20.77 -11.88
C PRO A 611 6.39 -19.31 -12.17
N ALA A 612 5.77 -18.63 -11.21
CA ALA A 612 5.39 -17.22 -11.31
C ALA A 612 6.62 -16.29 -11.26
N LEU A 613 7.59 -16.58 -10.40
CA LEU A 613 8.87 -15.85 -10.31
C LEU A 613 9.70 -16.05 -11.58
N ALA A 614 9.70 -17.25 -12.16
CA ALA A 614 10.34 -17.50 -13.45
C ALA A 614 9.66 -16.71 -14.59
N ALA A 615 8.32 -16.63 -14.59
CA ALA A 615 7.59 -15.79 -15.54
C ALA A 615 7.89 -14.30 -15.33
N LEU A 616 7.93 -13.84 -14.08
CA LEU A 616 8.29 -12.48 -13.71
C LEU A 616 9.68 -12.11 -14.25
N GLY A 617 10.67 -12.98 -14.06
CA GLY A 617 12.02 -12.77 -14.59
C GLY A 617 12.05 -12.65 -16.13
N ARG A 618 11.28 -13.47 -16.85
CA ARG A 618 11.17 -13.38 -18.32
C ARG A 618 10.54 -12.08 -18.78
N TYR A 619 9.46 -11.64 -18.13
CA TYR A 619 8.83 -10.37 -18.48
C TYR A 619 9.70 -9.16 -18.11
N ARG A 620 10.39 -9.19 -16.96
CA ARG A 620 11.33 -8.13 -16.57
C ARG A 620 12.47 -7.96 -17.56
N ALA A 621 12.97 -9.04 -18.17
CA ALA A 621 14.00 -8.94 -19.21
C ALA A 621 13.56 -8.11 -20.44
N VAL A 622 12.26 -7.97 -20.68
CA VAL A 622 11.69 -7.20 -21.80
C VAL A 622 11.18 -5.84 -21.33
N LEU A 623 10.46 -5.80 -20.22
CA LEU A 623 9.80 -4.59 -19.72
C LEU A 623 10.77 -3.65 -18.99
N ASP A 624 11.82 -4.20 -18.37
CA ASP A 624 12.83 -3.48 -17.59
C ASP A 624 14.25 -4.05 -17.84
N PRO A 625 14.76 -3.94 -19.10
CA PRO A 625 15.99 -4.62 -19.51
C PRO A 625 17.24 -4.15 -18.74
N GLU A 626 17.26 -2.88 -18.31
CA GLU A 626 18.37 -2.28 -17.54
C GLU A 626 18.18 -2.42 -16.02
N GLY A 627 17.09 -3.04 -15.57
CA GLY A 627 16.76 -3.14 -14.15
C GLY A 627 16.45 -1.82 -13.47
N THR A 628 16.00 -0.82 -14.21
CA THR A 628 15.61 0.50 -13.71
C THR A 628 14.64 0.40 -12.54
N LEU A 629 13.72 -0.57 -12.51
CA LEU A 629 12.71 -0.69 -11.46
C LEU A 629 13.18 -1.51 -10.26
N GLY A 630 14.44 -1.91 -10.17
CA GLY A 630 14.93 -2.69 -9.02
C GLY A 630 15.43 -1.82 -7.86
N ASN A 631 15.70 -2.49 -6.75
CA ASN A 631 16.43 -1.98 -5.58
C ASN A 631 17.01 -3.17 -4.82
N SER A 632 17.78 -2.92 -3.76
CA SER A 632 18.41 -3.99 -2.96
C SER A 632 17.40 -4.99 -2.39
N TRP A 633 16.24 -4.52 -1.93
CA TRP A 633 15.18 -5.38 -1.40
C TRP A 633 14.58 -6.28 -2.50
N LEU A 634 14.20 -5.71 -3.66
CA LEU A 634 13.63 -6.47 -4.77
C LEU A 634 14.62 -7.49 -5.32
N ASP A 635 15.87 -7.08 -5.51
CA ASP A 635 16.90 -7.97 -6.04
C ASP A 635 17.20 -9.11 -5.04
N ALA A 636 17.05 -8.87 -3.72
CA ALA A 636 17.14 -9.92 -2.71
C ALA A 636 15.97 -10.93 -2.79
N VAL A 637 14.75 -10.45 -3.05
CA VAL A 637 13.50 -11.23 -3.01
C VAL A 637 13.22 -11.97 -4.33
N ILE A 638 13.28 -11.27 -5.47
CA ILE A 638 12.88 -11.78 -6.79
C ILE A 638 14.04 -11.83 -7.80
N GLY A 639 15.26 -11.46 -7.38
CA GLY A 639 16.45 -11.42 -8.23
C GLY A 639 16.56 -10.15 -9.07
N ALA A 640 17.76 -9.86 -9.56
CA ALA A 640 17.96 -8.83 -10.58
C ALA A 640 17.41 -9.31 -11.94
N PRO A 641 16.99 -8.40 -12.85
CA PRO A 641 16.61 -8.82 -14.18
C PRO A 641 17.81 -9.47 -14.90
N PRO A 642 17.58 -10.45 -15.78
CA PRO A 642 18.66 -11.03 -16.58
C PRO A 642 19.26 -9.93 -17.46
N ALA A 643 20.58 -9.71 -17.38
CA ALA A 643 21.26 -8.77 -18.26
C ALA A 643 21.01 -9.16 -19.72
N GLN A 644 20.50 -8.24 -20.53
CA GLN A 644 20.50 -8.45 -21.97
C GLN A 644 21.95 -8.50 -22.47
N PRO A 645 22.31 -9.41 -23.39
CA PRO A 645 23.62 -9.36 -24.02
C PRO A 645 23.77 -8.01 -24.71
N LYS A 646 24.74 -7.20 -24.27
CA LYS A 646 25.06 -5.93 -24.93
C LYS A 646 25.26 -6.21 -26.43
N PRO A 647 24.69 -5.39 -27.34
CA PRO A 647 25.01 -5.50 -28.75
C PRO A 647 26.53 -5.52 -28.91
N LYS A 648 27.08 -6.51 -29.63
CA LYS A 648 28.50 -6.48 -29.98
C LYS A 648 28.77 -5.15 -30.67
N GLU A 649 29.73 -4.38 -30.17
CA GLU A 649 30.22 -3.21 -30.88
C GLU A 649 30.55 -3.64 -32.32
N PRO A 650 30.12 -2.88 -33.34
CA PRO A 650 30.52 -3.15 -34.71
C PRO A 650 32.05 -3.18 -34.74
N ALA A 651 32.60 -4.27 -35.29
CA ALA A 651 34.04 -4.40 -35.44
C ALA A 651 34.58 -3.14 -36.12
N PRO A 652 35.70 -2.57 -35.63
CA PRO A 652 36.28 -1.39 -36.25
C PRO A 652 36.50 -1.68 -37.75
N PRO A 653 36.25 -0.71 -38.63
CA PRO A 653 36.46 -0.91 -40.06
C PRO A 653 37.90 -1.37 -40.27
N THR A 654 38.07 -2.55 -40.86
CA THR A 654 39.36 -3.05 -41.33
C THR A 654 39.94 -2.03 -42.30
N GLN A 655 41.11 -1.49 -41.96
CA GLN A 655 41.87 -0.55 -42.79
C GLN A 655 42.34 -1.19 -44.10
#